data_AF-A0A9C7G8P8-F1
#
_entry.id   AF-A0A9C7G8P8-F1
#
_cell.length_a   1.000
_cell.length_b   1.000
_cell.length_c   1.000
_cell.angle_alpha   90.00
_cell.angle_beta   90.00
_cell.angle_gamma   90.00
#
_symmetry.space_group_name_H-M   'P 1'
#
loop_
_entity.id
_entity.type
_entity.pdbx_description
1 polymer ?
#
loop_
_entity_poly.entity_id
_entity_poly.type
_entity_poly.pdbx_seq_one_letter_code
_entity_poly.pdbx_strand_id
1 'polypeptide(L)'
;MNEMNEYQQNNPTPVPKYNQLDIQFQDALKVVDDIVLKNYITKLRDLEIVPLDEEVLESNIAENVRFFKINEMVYEKDEYSTYKFASVFNALATTNCAVFIIIDSNGEKTDFYMGIRSLDSERTTNSLKDTLKNAISGQFPGIKTQDFFADEMQQVLRNIKGTSISAVSCVANSRDEENKANKSFIQGLEKLALSMQGERYTGIIVANGSTHEQLLDTRKNYEKIYTQLSPFATSQVNYSSNSTMNLSKAFTEGATKGTSYTQNESSSNSSTQSTNESTSHSVSEENFAGKATKGLASAVGIVGAALAPVTGGASLVAGGVISGGLGLLGMAIQKTETESTSTSKSFSDTNSQTRGESFGENESKNQATTDTKGLASGTSQAITLTIQDKTIVNTLERIDVQLERLKEFESLGMWECAAYFLSDNPYGAEIAASTYKAIMRGENSGVEVSAINSWGRVDGKKTDRIKEYVTNFIHPVFSYDSPVGGIQVTPCTLVSGNELALHMGLPRRSVCGFPVVEHADFAKEVVSYDGVKPTHTVNLGNVYNMGSDSGNRVALNRNSLSMHTFITGSTGSGKSNTIYELLDQLDVVGINFLIIEPAKGEYKNMFGHRKDVTVLGTNPLYSELLRINPFKFPPSIHVLEHIDRLIEIFNVCWPMYAAMPAVLKDAVLQAYEVCGWDLLESKNAISDDLFPTFQDLQIELIKVINNSAYSQELKSNYIGALATRVKSLTNGLNGQIFSADEIDNEILFDKNVIVDLSRIGSLETKSLIMGILVMRLNEHRMSNTKGMNQPLKHVTVLEEAHNILKRTSSEQNPEGSNMTGKSVEMLSNAIAEMRTYGEGFIISDQSPSAVDLSAIRNTNTKIIMRLPDETDRRLAGKSAALKDDQLDEIAKLPKGVAVVYQNDWLEPVLCRINKFDGEEKPYVFDQTTILRKDDNLIFKSELLKLLLIGRNLESVEVDVSLLKNLLATSKLSTKNKIGIHYLLTEYLKDKELTLWNVEHFDKLAELVTELLDCETFVENAIKNAPSFTALTGHLREMIVTRTSGLAEDAILAICQCLLKDYSKQGEDNLEIYAAWKMEVENGGVLR
;
A
#
# COMPACT_ATOMS: atom_id res chain seq x y z
N MET A 1 97.01 6.95 16.95
CA MET A 1 96.04 7.52 17.91
C MET A 1 95.21 8.64 17.29
N ASN A 2 95.79 9.59 16.54
CA ASN A 2 95.00 10.64 15.87
C ASN A 2 94.13 10.13 14.70
N GLU A 3 94.63 9.23 13.84
CA GLU A 3 93.83 8.66 12.73
C GLU A 3 92.58 7.89 13.22
N MET A 4 92.63 7.35 14.44
CA MET A 4 91.50 6.65 15.06
C MET A 4 90.42 7.63 15.56
N ASN A 5 90.80 8.88 15.85
CA ASN A 5 89.85 9.96 16.14
C ASN A 5 89.26 10.56 14.85
N GLU A 6 90.03 10.68 13.76
CA GLU A 6 89.50 11.14 12.48
C GLU A 6 88.46 10.17 11.88
N TYR A 7 88.67 8.85 12.02
CA TYR A 7 87.70 7.86 11.56
C TYR A 7 86.38 7.89 12.37
N GLN A 8 86.42 8.32 13.64
CA GLN A 8 85.23 8.53 14.46
C GLN A 8 84.56 9.91 14.23
N GLN A 9 85.27 10.91 13.72
CA GLN A 9 84.70 12.22 13.41
C GLN A 9 83.95 12.26 12.08
N ASN A 10 84.35 11.46 11.09
CA ASN A 10 83.79 11.50 9.73
C ASN A 10 82.66 10.50 9.43
N ASN A 11 82.27 9.64 10.37
CA ASN A 11 81.14 8.71 10.22
C ASN A 11 80.30 8.64 11.51
N PRO A 12 79.30 9.51 11.70
CA PRO A 12 78.40 9.41 12.85
C PRO A 12 77.50 8.17 12.71
N THR A 13 77.66 7.21 13.62
CA THR A 13 76.72 6.09 13.77
C THR A 13 75.32 6.65 14.09
N PRO A 14 74.25 6.21 13.38
CA PRO A 14 72.91 6.78 13.53
C PRO A 14 72.18 6.20 14.75
N VAL A 15 72.76 6.37 15.93
CA VAL A 15 72.11 6.06 17.22
C VAL A 15 71.52 7.37 17.76
N PRO A 16 70.18 7.50 17.87
CA PRO A 16 69.56 8.66 18.48
C PRO A 16 70.07 8.84 19.90
N LYS A 17 70.53 10.05 20.24
CA LYS A 17 70.94 10.35 21.63
C LYS A 17 69.69 10.32 22.51
N TYR A 18 69.81 9.84 23.76
CA TYR A 18 68.68 9.75 24.69
C TYR A 18 67.88 11.06 24.78
N ASN A 19 68.55 12.21 24.86
CA ASN A 19 67.92 13.53 24.87
C ASN A 19 67.11 13.85 23.59
N GLN A 20 67.45 13.29 22.43
CA GLN A 20 66.65 13.47 21.20
C GLN A 20 65.38 12.61 21.24
N LEU A 21 65.46 11.40 21.81
CA LEU A 21 64.29 10.54 22.04
C LEU A 21 63.37 11.17 23.09
N ASP A 22 63.91 11.70 24.18
CA ASP A 22 63.14 12.38 25.22
C ASP A 22 62.43 13.65 24.70
N ILE A 23 63.10 14.46 23.86
CA ILE A 23 62.45 15.59 23.18
C ILE A 23 61.32 15.11 22.25
N GLN A 24 61.57 14.10 21.42
CA GLN A 24 60.53 13.52 20.54
C GLN A 24 59.34 12.95 21.32
N PHE A 25 59.60 12.38 22.50
CA PHE A 25 58.57 11.87 23.41
C PHE A 25 57.72 12.98 24.03
N GLN A 26 58.37 14.03 24.56
CA GLN A 26 57.68 15.20 25.11
C GLN A 26 56.83 15.93 24.06
N ASP A 27 57.31 16.02 22.83
CA ASP A 27 56.56 16.64 21.74
C ASP A 27 55.40 15.75 21.25
N ALA A 28 55.59 14.43 21.17
CA ALA A 28 54.51 13.50 20.87
C ALA A 28 53.40 13.51 21.93
N LEU A 29 53.75 13.56 23.24
CA LEU A 29 52.78 13.62 24.33
C LEU A 29 51.90 14.89 24.29
N LYS A 30 52.48 16.06 23.99
CA LYS A 30 51.71 17.31 23.84
C LYS A 30 50.67 17.21 22.71
N VAL A 31 51.05 16.58 21.60
CA VAL A 31 50.19 16.41 20.42
C VAL A 31 49.06 15.40 20.67
N VAL A 32 49.24 14.42 21.57
CA VAL A 32 48.19 13.46 21.95
C VAL A 32 46.98 14.13 22.59
N ASP A 33 47.19 14.99 23.59
CA ASP A 33 46.09 15.66 24.32
C ASP A 33 45.23 16.54 23.41
N ASP A 34 45.86 17.20 22.44
CA ASP A 34 45.23 18.16 21.54
C ASP A 34 44.58 17.50 20.30
N ILE A 35 45.28 16.58 19.63
CA ILE A 35 44.83 15.99 18.34
C ILE A 35 44.13 14.64 18.54
N VAL A 36 44.65 13.76 19.39
CA VAL A 36 44.10 12.41 19.58
C VAL A 36 42.92 12.43 20.55
N LEU A 37 43.05 13.16 21.66
CA LEU A 37 42.01 13.25 22.68
C LEU A 37 41.06 14.43 22.48
N LYS A 38 41.42 15.43 21.66
CA LYS A 38 40.62 16.64 21.40
C LYS A 38 40.12 17.32 22.68
N ASN A 39 40.95 17.35 23.73
CA ASN A 39 40.54 17.83 25.06
C ASN A 39 40.07 19.31 25.05
N TYR A 40 40.53 20.10 24.07
CA TYR A 40 40.09 21.49 23.82
C TYR A 40 38.56 21.61 23.66
N ILE A 41 37.86 20.58 23.19
CA ILE A 41 36.39 20.56 23.01
C ILE A 41 35.65 20.84 24.34
N THR A 42 36.25 20.51 25.49
CA THR A 42 35.68 20.78 26.83
C THR A 42 35.87 22.22 27.31
N LYS A 43 36.70 23.01 26.63
CA LYS A 43 37.14 24.35 27.05
C LYS A 43 36.79 25.45 26.04
N LEU A 44 36.01 25.15 24.99
CA LEU A 44 35.70 26.10 23.91
C LEU A 44 35.03 27.39 24.41
N ARG A 45 34.30 27.33 25.53
CA ARG A 45 33.72 28.52 26.15
C ARG A 45 34.76 29.59 26.51
N ASP A 46 35.94 29.15 26.96
CA ASP A 46 36.98 30.03 27.49
C ASP A 46 37.86 30.64 26.36
N LEU A 47 37.86 30.03 25.18
CA LEU A 47 38.70 30.44 24.05
C LEU A 47 38.21 31.72 23.37
N GLU A 48 39.11 32.39 22.65
CA GLU A 48 38.75 33.53 21.80
C GLU A 48 38.26 33.07 20.43
N ILE A 49 37.25 33.79 19.92
CA ILE A 49 36.53 33.44 18.70
C ILE A 49 37.03 34.30 17.57
N VAL A 50 37.54 33.66 16.51
CA VAL A 50 37.96 34.34 15.28
C VAL A 50 36.73 35.04 14.68
N PRO A 51 36.79 36.30 14.22
CA PRO A 51 35.68 36.92 13.51
C PRO A 51 35.45 36.26 12.14
N LEU A 52 34.21 36.29 11.64
CA LEU A 52 33.94 36.05 10.22
C LEU A 52 34.38 37.26 9.39
N ASP A 53 34.84 37.00 8.17
CA ASP A 53 35.14 38.05 7.19
C ASP A 53 33.83 38.71 6.69
N GLU A 54 33.83 40.04 6.58
CA GLU A 54 32.63 40.81 6.23
C GLU A 54 32.08 40.44 4.84
N GLU A 55 32.96 40.16 3.87
CA GLU A 55 32.57 39.70 2.51
C GLU A 55 31.76 38.38 2.54
N VAL A 56 32.06 37.49 3.49
CA VAL A 56 31.32 36.23 3.67
C VAL A 56 29.95 36.50 4.25
N LEU A 57 29.83 37.43 5.20
CA LEU A 57 28.54 37.78 5.82
C LEU A 57 27.56 38.44 4.84
N GLU A 58 28.05 39.24 3.88
CA GLU A 58 27.20 39.90 2.87
C GLU A 58 26.71 38.93 1.77
N SER A 59 27.55 38.01 1.31
CA SER A 59 27.28 37.16 0.14
C SER A 59 26.73 35.76 0.46
N ASN A 60 27.17 35.12 1.55
CA ASN A 60 27.00 33.67 1.76
C ASN A 60 25.54 33.20 1.79
N ILE A 61 24.65 33.91 2.47
CA ILE A 61 23.21 33.53 2.51
C ILE A 61 22.55 33.66 1.13
N ALA A 62 22.88 34.70 0.38
CA ALA A 62 22.25 34.98 -0.91
C ALA A 62 22.74 34.02 -2.00
N GLU A 63 24.04 33.71 -2.00
CA GLU A 63 24.71 32.97 -3.09
C GLU A 63 24.91 31.48 -2.76
N ASN A 64 25.39 31.18 -1.54
CA ASN A 64 25.95 29.88 -1.19
C ASN A 64 25.03 29.00 -0.34
N VAL A 65 23.90 29.50 0.16
CA VAL A 65 22.96 28.73 1.00
C VAL A 65 21.62 28.48 0.30
N ARG A 66 21.15 27.22 0.28
CA ARG A 66 19.80 26.87 -0.19
C ARG A 66 19.19 25.78 0.68
N PHE A 67 17.93 25.93 1.06
CA PHE A 67 17.20 24.94 1.85
C PHE A 67 15.72 24.87 1.45
N PHE A 68 15.06 23.78 1.84
CA PHE A 68 13.63 23.56 1.66
C PHE A 68 13.00 23.11 2.98
N LYS A 69 11.71 23.41 3.17
CA LYS A 69 10.94 22.86 4.29
C LYS A 69 10.52 21.44 3.97
N ILE A 70 10.54 20.57 4.97
CA ILE A 70 9.94 19.24 4.92
C ILE A 70 8.61 19.31 5.68
N ASN A 71 7.51 19.09 4.97
CA ASN A 71 6.15 19.23 5.50
C ASN A 71 5.55 17.88 5.93
N GLU A 72 5.99 16.77 5.35
CA GLU A 72 5.52 15.42 5.68
C GLU A 72 6.59 14.39 5.30
N MET A 73 6.88 13.46 6.22
CA MET A 73 7.73 12.30 5.93
C MET A 73 6.88 11.07 5.64
N VAL A 74 7.27 10.34 4.60
CA VAL A 74 6.67 9.07 4.21
C VAL A 74 7.73 7.98 4.34
N TYR A 75 7.38 6.90 5.03
CA TYR A 75 8.23 5.73 5.21
C TYR A 75 7.56 4.48 4.65
N GLU A 76 8.37 3.62 4.04
CA GLU A 76 7.98 2.28 3.66
C GLU A 76 7.96 1.37 4.89
N LYS A 77 6.93 0.53 4.98
CA LYS A 77 6.68 -0.36 6.12
C LYS A 77 7.78 -1.43 6.22
N ASP A 78 8.22 -1.68 7.46
CA ASP A 78 9.22 -2.69 7.83
C ASP A 78 10.63 -2.55 7.19
N GLU A 79 10.95 -1.39 6.61
CA GLU A 79 12.28 -1.06 6.06
C GLU A 79 13.11 -0.15 7.00
N TYR A 80 14.44 -0.31 7.09
CA TYR A 80 15.27 0.43 8.05
C TYR A 80 15.81 1.77 7.54
N SER A 81 15.22 2.86 8.03
CA SER A 81 15.45 4.23 7.51
C SER A 81 16.86 4.81 7.68
N THR A 82 17.69 4.29 8.59
CA THR A 82 19.03 4.88 8.84
C THR A 82 19.94 4.73 7.61
N TYR A 83 19.96 3.55 6.98
CA TYR A 83 20.78 3.33 5.77
C TYR A 83 20.29 4.14 4.57
N LYS A 84 18.98 4.45 4.51
CA LYS A 84 18.42 5.37 3.52
C LYS A 84 18.98 6.78 3.68
N PHE A 85 18.97 7.33 4.91
CA PHE A 85 19.62 8.62 5.19
C PHE A 85 21.13 8.59 4.93
N ALA A 86 21.84 7.52 5.32
CA ALA A 86 23.26 7.37 5.02
C ALA A 86 23.51 7.42 3.50
N SER A 87 22.68 6.75 2.71
CA SER A 87 22.76 6.78 1.25
C SER A 87 22.52 8.19 0.66
N VAL A 88 21.64 9.00 1.26
CA VAL A 88 21.46 10.41 0.88
C VAL A 88 22.73 11.23 1.12
N PHE A 89 23.34 11.09 2.29
CA PHE A 89 24.56 11.84 2.62
C PHE A 89 25.77 11.35 1.82
N ASN A 90 25.93 10.03 1.62
CA ASN A 90 27.02 9.47 0.81
C ASN A 90 27.01 9.98 -0.63
N ALA A 91 25.82 10.26 -1.21
CA ALA A 91 25.69 10.87 -2.54
C ALA A 91 26.26 12.31 -2.60
N LEU A 92 26.34 13.00 -1.46
CA LEU A 92 26.90 14.36 -1.33
C LEU A 92 28.33 14.38 -0.78
N ALA A 93 28.82 13.28 -0.18
CA ALA A 93 30.15 13.21 0.43
C ALA A 93 31.32 13.42 -0.56
N THR A 94 31.07 13.28 -1.87
CA THR A 94 32.04 13.57 -2.94
C THR A 94 31.96 15.01 -3.48
N THR A 95 31.03 15.82 -2.95
CA THR A 95 30.86 17.23 -3.31
C THR A 95 31.35 18.11 -2.17
N ASN A 96 32.06 19.20 -2.48
CA ASN A 96 32.56 20.12 -1.46
C ASN A 96 31.41 21.01 -0.97
N CYS A 97 30.61 20.49 -0.03
CA CYS A 97 29.45 21.17 0.51
C CYS A 97 29.27 20.86 2.00
N ALA A 98 28.58 21.74 2.71
CA ALA A 98 28.02 21.43 4.02
C ALA A 98 26.54 21.08 3.88
N VAL A 99 26.07 20.07 4.60
CA VAL A 99 24.64 19.76 4.73
C VAL A 99 24.18 20.22 6.11
N PHE A 100 22.95 20.75 6.21
CA PHE A 100 22.38 21.17 7.49
C PHE A 100 20.90 20.84 7.63
N ILE A 101 20.47 20.70 8.89
CA ILE A 101 19.06 20.64 9.30
C ILE A 101 18.77 21.76 10.28
N ILE A 102 17.60 22.39 10.11
CA ILE A 102 17.03 23.34 11.06
C ILE A 102 15.79 22.70 11.69
N ILE A 103 15.72 22.73 13.01
CA ILE A 103 14.60 22.29 13.84
C ILE A 103 14.07 23.54 14.55
N ASP A 104 12.95 24.09 14.10
CA ASP A 104 12.43 25.37 14.62
C ASP A 104 11.13 25.16 15.42
N SER A 105 11.19 25.39 16.73
CA SER A 105 10.05 25.25 17.64
C SER A 105 9.51 26.61 18.07
N ASN A 106 8.23 26.86 17.80
CA ASN A 106 7.52 28.02 18.34
C ASN A 106 6.92 27.79 19.74
N GLY A 107 7.16 26.61 20.34
CA GLY A 107 6.60 26.13 21.61
C GLY A 107 5.38 25.21 21.45
N GLU A 108 4.62 25.34 20.37
CA GLU A 108 3.43 24.52 20.08
C GLU A 108 3.66 23.51 18.94
N LYS A 109 4.41 23.93 17.91
CA LYS A 109 4.79 23.14 16.75
C LYS A 109 6.29 23.23 16.48
N THR A 110 6.83 22.17 15.88
CA THR A 110 8.22 22.06 15.45
C THR A 110 8.25 21.86 13.94
N ASP A 111 8.79 22.83 13.21
CA ASP A 111 9.01 22.75 11.76
C ASP A 111 10.44 22.25 11.47
N PHE A 112 10.60 21.42 10.44
CA PHE A 112 11.89 20.88 10.01
C PHE A 112 12.27 21.38 8.61
N TYR A 113 13.52 21.79 8.46
CA TYR A 113 14.10 22.25 7.20
C TYR A 113 15.41 21.50 6.95
N MET A 114 15.71 21.25 5.69
CA MET A 114 16.96 20.62 5.28
C MET A 114 17.56 21.42 4.11
N GLY A 115 18.88 21.57 4.12
CA GLY A 115 19.57 22.38 3.13
C GLY A 115 21.05 22.13 3.08
N ILE A 116 21.69 22.97 2.27
CA ILE A 116 23.12 22.90 1.98
C ILE A 116 23.76 24.29 1.94
N ARG A 117 25.07 24.30 2.16
CA ARG A 117 25.96 25.42 1.84
C ARG A 117 27.01 24.96 0.84
N SER A 118 27.15 25.65 -0.29
CA SER A 118 28.24 25.36 -1.23
C SER A 118 29.58 25.78 -0.62
N LEU A 119 30.58 24.89 -0.73
CA LEU A 119 32.00 25.19 -0.55
C LEU A 119 32.74 25.04 -1.91
N ASP A 120 31.98 24.74 -2.97
CA ASP A 120 32.41 24.42 -4.32
C ASP A 120 32.20 25.65 -5.22
N SER A 121 33.25 26.05 -5.94
CA SER A 121 33.20 27.16 -6.90
C SER A 121 32.84 26.72 -8.32
N GLU A 122 32.86 25.42 -8.61
CA GLU A 122 32.55 24.86 -9.93
C GLU A 122 31.05 24.52 -10.09
N ARG A 123 30.35 24.29 -8.98
CA ARG A 123 28.93 23.88 -8.97
C ARG A 123 28.01 24.98 -8.42
N THR A 124 26.86 25.16 -9.06
CA THR A 124 25.84 26.09 -8.55
C THR A 124 25.17 25.55 -7.29
N THR A 125 24.92 26.41 -6.31
CA THR A 125 24.21 26.05 -5.07
C THR A 125 22.83 25.44 -5.33
N ASN A 126 22.12 25.90 -6.38
CA ASN A 126 20.84 25.31 -6.76
C ASN A 126 21.01 23.84 -7.20
N SER A 127 22.02 23.52 -8.01
CA SER A 127 22.26 22.14 -8.47
C SER A 127 22.57 21.18 -7.32
N LEU A 128 23.38 21.59 -6.33
CA LEU A 128 23.65 20.79 -5.14
C LEU A 128 22.38 20.61 -4.28
N LYS A 129 21.51 21.62 -4.19
CA LYS A 129 20.24 21.56 -3.44
C LYS A 129 19.26 20.61 -4.12
N ASP A 130 19.21 20.62 -5.45
CA ASP A 130 18.43 19.66 -6.23
C ASP A 130 19.01 18.24 -6.12
N THR A 131 20.34 18.06 -6.03
CA THR A 131 20.96 16.75 -5.72
C THR A 131 20.51 16.23 -4.35
N LEU A 132 20.58 17.03 -3.28
CA LEU A 132 20.10 16.63 -1.96
C LEU A 132 18.60 16.28 -1.99
N LYS A 133 17.79 17.14 -2.62
CA LYS A 133 16.34 16.96 -2.74
C LYS A 133 15.98 15.69 -3.52
N ASN A 134 16.65 15.43 -4.64
CA ASN A 134 16.42 14.22 -5.43
C ASN A 134 16.93 12.96 -4.72
N ALA A 135 18.05 13.03 -3.98
CA ALA A 135 18.55 11.93 -3.19
C ALA A 135 17.58 11.55 -2.05
N ILE A 136 17.06 12.53 -1.29
CA ILE A 136 16.08 12.26 -0.23
C ILE A 136 14.74 11.79 -0.80
N SER A 137 14.24 12.36 -1.90
CA SER A 137 13.00 11.90 -2.55
C SER A 137 13.13 10.55 -3.25
N GLY A 138 14.34 10.16 -3.69
CA GLY A 138 14.59 8.82 -4.23
C GLY A 138 14.62 7.74 -3.15
N GLN A 139 15.15 8.06 -1.96
CA GLN A 139 15.18 7.13 -0.82
C GLN A 139 13.85 7.12 -0.04
N PHE A 140 13.15 8.23 0.04
CA PHE A 140 11.83 8.37 0.68
C PHE A 140 10.81 8.89 -0.34
N PRO A 141 10.32 8.02 -1.26
CA PRO A 141 9.25 8.40 -2.18
C PRO A 141 8.03 8.88 -1.38
N GLY A 142 7.37 9.94 -1.85
CA GLY A 142 6.24 10.54 -1.14
C GLY A 142 6.56 11.68 -0.17
N ILE A 143 7.84 11.92 0.16
CA ILE A 143 8.24 13.07 1.01
C ILE A 143 7.70 14.40 0.45
N LYS A 144 6.94 15.15 1.27
CA LYS A 144 6.37 16.43 0.84
C LYS A 144 7.29 17.56 1.26
N THR A 145 7.84 18.26 0.27
CA THR A 145 8.77 19.36 0.46
C THR A 145 8.21 20.66 -0.10
N GLN A 146 8.65 21.79 0.44
CA GLN A 146 8.34 23.13 -0.06
C GLN A 146 9.65 23.88 -0.27
N ASP A 147 9.93 24.26 -1.52
CA ASP A 147 11.03 25.17 -1.85
C ASP A 147 10.68 26.60 -1.42
N PHE A 148 11.70 27.41 -1.18
CA PHE A 148 11.58 28.83 -0.85
C PHE A 148 12.38 29.69 -1.83
N PHE A 149 11.87 30.89 -2.10
CA PHE A 149 12.65 31.95 -2.76
C PHE A 149 13.65 32.59 -1.78
N ALA A 150 14.64 33.33 -2.31
CA ALA A 150 15.71 33.92 -1.51
C ALA A 150 15.19 34.83 -0.36
N ASP A 151 14.17 35.64 -0.63
CA ASP A 151 13.57 36.53 0.36
C ASP A 151 12.86 35.76 1.49
N GLU A 152 12.21 34.64 1.16
CA GLU A 152 11.53 33.78 2.14
C GLU A 152 12.55 33.05 3.02
N MET A 153 13.65 32.55 2.43
CA MET A 153 14.77 31.98 3.19
C MET A 153 15.35 33.01 4.16
N GLN A 154 15.57 34.26 3.73
CA GLN A 154 16.01 35.33 4.63
C GLN A 154 15.00 35.62 5.74
N GLN A 155 13.69 35.55 5.49
CA GLN A 155 12.68 35.73 6.54
C GLN A 155 12.74 34.61 7.59
N VAL A 156 12.89 33.35 7.18
CA VAL A 156 13.09 32.22 8.10
C VAL A 156 14.33 32.44 8.97
N LEU A 157 15.47 32.82 8.37
CA LEU A 157 16.71 33.08 9.11
C LEU A 157 16.61 34.28 10.07
N ARG A 158 15.94 35.37 9.68
CA ARG A 158 15.68 36.54 10.55
C ARG A 158 14.78 36.22 11.75
N ASN A 159 13.97 35.16 11.66
CA ASN A 159 13.14 34.71 12.77
C ASN A 159 13.91 33.87 13.82
N ILE A 160 15.14 33.44 13.52
CA ILE A 160 16.00 32.69 14.45
C ILE A 160 16.48 33.62 15.58
N LYS A 161 15.66 33.64 16.64
CA LYS A 161 15.89 34.42 17.86
C LYS A 161 16.47 33.53 18.95
N GLY A 162 17.32 34.16 19.74
CA GLY A 162 18.06 33.49 20.79
C GLY A 162 19.15 34.41 21.30
N THR A 163 19.17 34.60 22.61
CA THR A 163 20.22 35.30 23.36
C THR A 163 21.15 34.33 24.09
N SER A 164 20.93 33.03 23.89
CA SER A 164 21.71 31.93 24.45
C SER A 164 21.89 30.86 23.38
N ILE A 165 23.10 30.30 23.30
CA ILE A 165 23.49 29.28 22.32
C ILE A 165 24.26 28.17 23.04
N SER A 166 23.91 26.92 22.78
CA SER A 166 24.58 25.74 23.29
C SER A 166 25.06 24.85 22.14
N ALA A 167 26.38 24.67 22.01
CA ALA A 167 26.97 23.75 21.04
C ALA A 167 27.19 22.35 21.66
N VAL A 168 26.87 21.31 20.89
CA VAL A 168 27.07 19.90 21.25
C VAL A 168 28.06 19.26 20.29
N SER A 169 29.09 18.65 20.88
CA SER A 169 30.08 17.82 20.20
C SER A 169 29.87 16.37 20.68
N CYS A 170 29.55 15.45 19.77
CA CYS A 170 29.45 14.02 20.08
C CYS A 170 29.44 13.18 18.81
N VAL A 171 30.11 12.02 18.84
CA VAL A 171 29.92 10.96 17.85
C VAL A 171 28.63 10.19 18.16
N ALA A 172 27.65 10.23 17.26
CA ALA A 172 26.45 9.40 17.36
C ALA A 172 26.79 7.92 17.09
N ASN A 173 26.20 7.01 17.86
CA ASN A 173 26.40 5.58 17.69
C ASN A 173 25.08 4.83 17.99
N SER A 174 24.82 3.72 17.30
CA SER A 174 23.57 2.97 17.48
C SER A 174 23.51 2.35 18.87
N ARG A 175 22.33 2.40 19.51
CA ARG A 175 22.07 1.75 20.80
C ARG A 175 21.63 0.29 20.70
N ASP A 176 21.34 -0.17 19.50
CA ASP A 176 20.82 -1.51 19.23
C ASP A 176 21.35 -1.93 17.86
N GLU A 177 22.34 -2.83 17.83
CA GLU A 177 22.88 -3.39 16.58
C GLU A 177 22.06 -4.60 16.09
N GLU A 178 21.27 -5.21 16.96
CA GLU A 178 20.49 -6.42 16.68
C GLU A 178 19.11 -6.09 16.07
N ASN A 179 18.38 -5.08 16.56
CA ASN A 179 17.03 -4.74 16.07
C ASN A 179 17.01 -3.65 14.98
N LYS A 180 17.18 -4.06 13.72
CA LYS A 180 17.14 -3.20 12.53
C LYS A 180 15.71 -2.83 12.06
N ALA A 181 14.82 -2.44 12.96
CA ALA A 181 13.42 -2.07 12.64
C ALA A 181 13.09 -0.61 13.00
N ASN A 182 12.25 0.07 12.20
CA ASN A 182 11.83 1.45 12.51
C ASN A 182 11.03 1.56 13.81
N LYS A 183 10.25 0.53 14.17
CA LYS A 183 9.37 0.53 15.35
C LYS A 183 10.14 0.52 16.67
N SER A 184 11.31 -0.14 16.70
CA SER A 184 12.24 -0.23 17.84
C SER A 184 13.27 0.89 17.91
N PHE A 185 13.38 1.75 16.88
CA PHE A 185 14.38 2.83 16.88
C PHE A 185 14.10 3.87 17.98
N ILE A 186 15.12 4.13 18.82
CA ILE A 186 14.99 5.00 20.01
C ILE A 186 15.75 6.33 19.92
N GLN A 187 16.51 6.58 18.85
CA GLN A 187 17.42 7.75 18.75
C GLN A 187 16.93 8.86 17.80
N GLY A 188 15.63 8.89 17.47
CA GLY A 188 15.08 9.85 16.49
C GLY A 188 14.87 11.26 17.04
N LEU A 189 14.95 12.27 16.15
CA LEU A 189 14.72 13.68 16.48
C LEU A 189 13.30 13.96 17.02
N GLU A 190 12.33 13.06 16.83
CA GLU A 190 11.03 13.15 17.51
C GLU A 190 11.16 13.18 19.03
N LYS A 191 12.19 12.52 19.61
CA LYS A 191 12.41 12.51 21.06
C LYS A 191 12.84 13.87 21.56
N LEU A 192 13.71 14.57 20.83
CA LEU A 192 14.07 15.95 21.13
C LEU A 192 12.85 16.87 21.05
N ALA A 193 12.08 16.79 19.96
CA ALA A 193 10.90 17.61 19.77
C ALA A 193 9.83 17.41 20.86
N LEU A 194 9.61 16.16 21.29
CA LEU A 194 8.69 15.82 22.39
C LEU A 194 9.21 16.26 23.76
N SER A 195 10.50 16.08 24.05
CA SER A 195 11.09 16.52 25.33
C SER A 195 11.18 18.04 25.47
N MET A 196 11.17 18.77 24.35
CA MET A 196 11.17 20.25 24.30
C MET A 196 9.77 20.85 24.07
N GLN A 197 8.69 20.07 24.21
CA GLN A 197 7.33 20.57 24.00
C GLN A 197 6.98 21.70 24.99
N GLY A 198 6.47 22.82 24.49
CA GLY A 198 6.21 24.04 25.27
C GLY A 198 7.35 25.08 25.20
N GLU A 199 8.57 24.67 24.83
CA GLU A 199 9.74 25.55 24.79
C GLU A 199 10.05 26.08 23.39
N ARG A 200 10.50 27.34 23.34
CA ARG A 200 10.94 28.00 22.10
C ARG A 200 12.45 27.83 21.91
N TYR A 201 12.82 27.17 20.82
CA TYR A 201 14.21 26.94 20.46
C TYR A 201 14.36 26.73 18.96
N THR A 202 15.54 27.04 18.44
CA THR A 202 15.96 26.64 17.09
C THR A 202 17.21 25.76 17.22
N GLY A 203 17.12 24.50 16.80
CA GLY A 203 18.26 23.60 16.66
C GLY A 203 18.81 23.66 15.23
N ILE A 204 20.12 23.80 15.08
CA ILE A 204 20.82 23.78 13.78
C ILE A 204 21.92 22.73 13.87
N ILE A 205 21.84 21.71 13.02
CA ILE A 205 22.84 20.65 12.90
C ILE A 205 23.56 20.89 11.58
N VAL A 206 24.89 21.06 11.63
CA VAL A 206 25.73 21.33 10.45
C VAL A 206 26.74 20.20 10.32
N ALA A 207 26.94 19.72 9.09
CA ALA A 207 27.96 18.75 8.75
C ALA A 207 28.70 19.18 7.48
N ASN A 208 29.98 19.54 7.61
CA ASN A 208 30.85 19.82 6.46
C ASN A 208 31.35 18.51 5.84
N GLY A 209 31.15 18.33 4.54
CA GLY A 209 31.80 17.24 3.80
C GLY A 209 33.29 17.53 3.65
N SER A 210 34.13 16.53 3.92
CA SER A 210 35.59 16.66 3.79
C SER A 210 36.09 16.07 2.47
N THR A 211 37.13 16.67 1.91
CA THR A 211 37.78 16.15 0.70
C THR A 211 38.62 14.90 0.98
N HIS A 212 38.84 14.08 -0.04
CA HIS A 212 39.69 12.88 0.07
C HIS A 212 41.14 13.21 0.47
N GLU A 213 41.67 14.35 0.04
CA GLU A 213 43.00 14.82 0.41
C GLU A 213 43.11 15.12 1.92
N GLN A 214 42.13 15.85 2.48
CA GLN A 214 42.05 16.12 3.92
C GLN A 214 41.94 14.83 4.76
N LEU A 215 41.19 13.82 4.28
CA LEU A 215 41.12 12.52 4.94
C LEU A 215 42.48 11.82 4.94
N LEU A 216 43.17 11.78 3.79
CA LEU A 216 44.48 11.13 3.67
C LEU A 216 45.53 11.80 4.58
N ASP A 217 45.52 13.13 4.67
CA ASP A 217 46.45 13.86 5.53
C ASP A 217 46.11 13.70 7.02
N THR A 218 44.82 13.66 7.38
CA THR A 218 44.38 13.30 8.74
C THR A 218 44.89 11.91 9.13
N ARG A 219 44.76 10.93 8.24
CA ARG A 219 45.27 9.57 8.43
C ARG A 219 46.79 9.53 8.60
N LYS A 220 47.55 10.17 7.70
CA LYS A 220 49.03 10.28 7.82
C LYS A 220 49.46 10.88 9.15
N ASN A 221 48.71 11.87 9.67
CA ASN A 221 49.00 12.49 10.96
C ASN A 221 48.81 11.51 12.13
N TYR A 222 47.73 10.72 12.16
CA TYR A 222 47.55 9.65 13.15
C TYR A 222 48.63 8.56 13.04
N GLU A 223 48.93 8.09 11.83
CA GLU A 223 49.99 7.08 11.58
C GLU A 223 51.38 7.59 12.03
N LYS A 224 51.67 8.88 11.83
CA LYS A 224 52.90 9.54 12.29
C LYS A 224 52.98 9.61 13.82
N ILE A 225 51.91 10.02 14.50
CA ILE A 225 51.85 10.07 15.97
C ILE A 225 52.02 8.66 16.56
N TYR A 226 51.35 7.66 15.98
CA TYR A 226 51.50 6.26 16.37
C TYR A 226 52.97 5.79 16.28
N THR A 227 53.60 6.06 15.13
CA THR A 227 55.00 5.71 14.87
C THR A 227 55.94 6.37 15.88
N GLN A 228 55.69 7.62 16.26
CA GLN A 228 56.49 8.34 17.27
C GLN A 228 56.30 7.82 18.70
N LEU A 229 55.11 7.38 19.08
CA LEU A 229 54.80 6.88 20.43
C LEU A 229 55.19 5.41 20.64
N SER A 230 55.08 4.58 19.59
CA SER A 230 55.32 3.13 19.68
C SER A 230 56.64 2.69 20.33
N PRO A 231 57.81 3.37 20.18
CA PRO A 231 59.06 2.98 20.82
C PRO A 231 59.04 3.17 22.35
N PHE A 232 58.20 4.06 22.86
CA PHE A 232 58.11 4.38 24.28
C PHE A 232 57.12 3.49 25.04
N ALA A 233 56.24 2.77 24.32
CA ALA A 233 55.25 1.87 24.92
C ALA A 233 55.86 0.67 25.65
N THR A 234 57.10 0.26 25.32
CA THR A 234 57.81 -0.82 25.99
C THR A 234 59.31 -0.52 26.03
N SER A 235 59.87 -0.42 27.24
CA SER A 235 61.31 -0.27 27.47
C SER A 235 61.89 -1.56 28.06
N GLN A 236 63.03 -2.01 27.54
CA GLN A 236 63.75 -3.17 28.07
C GLN A 236 65.13 -2.75 28.59
N VAL A 237 65.41 -3.08 29.86
CA VAL A 237 66.71 -2.84 30.50
C VAL A 237 67.37 -4.18 30.76
N ASN A 238 68.49 -4.44 30.08
CA ASN A 238 69.25 -5.68 30.20
C ASN A 238 70.46 -5.46 31.12
N TYR A 239 70.43 -6.04 32.31
CA TYR A 239 71.55 -6.03 33.25
C TYR A 239 72.30 -7.37 33.15
N SER A 240 73.38 -7.40 32.37
CA SER A 240 74.25 -8.58 32.21
C SER A 240 75.56 -8.41 32.97
N SER A 241 75.84 -9.29 33.92
CA SER A 241 77.11 -9.40 34.62
C SER A 241 77.86 -10.63 34.14
N ASN A 242 79.02 -10.40 33.53
CA ASN A 242 79.93 -11.46 33.06
C ASN A 242 81.23 -11.36 33.85
N SER A 243 81.60 -12.44 34.56
CA SER A 243 82.91 -12.57 35.19
C SER A 243 83.74 -13.61 34.45
N THR A 244 84.99 -13.28 34.13
CA THR A 244 85.89 -14.17 33.39
C THR A 244 87.29 -14.02 33.96
N MET A 245 87.85 -15.12 34.49
CA MET A 245 89.19 -15.12 35.06
C MET A 245 90.14 -15.86 34.11
N ASN A 246 91.20 -15.18 33.69
CA ASN A 246 92.20 -15.71 32.76
C ASN A 246 93.59 -15.57 33.40
N LEU A 247 94.33 -16.68 33.52
CA LEU A 247 95.60 -16.75 34.24
C LEU A 247 96.72 -17.21 33.31
N SER A 248 97.67 -16.33 33.02
CA SER A 248 98.85 -16.61 32.19
C SER A 248 100.14 -16.13 32.86
N LYS A 249 101.26 -16.81 32.60
CA LYS A 249 102.61 -16.46 33.12
C LYS A 249 103.64 -16.55 32.00
N ALA A 250 104.53 -15.56 31.93
CA ALA A 250 105.66 -15.49 31.00
C ALA A 250 106.91 -14.89 31.71
N PHE A 251 108.11 -15.15 31.19
CA PHE A 251 109.41 -14.72 31.73
C PHE A 251 110.35 -14.26 30.60
N THR A 252 111.15 -13.20 30.80
CA THR A 252 112.12 -12.66 29.81
C THR A 252 113.19 -11.78 30.49
N GLU A 253 114.44 -11.73 29.97
CA GLU A 253 115.58 -10.98 30.55
C GLU A 253 116.64 -10.57 29.47
N GLY A 254 117.35 -9.43 29.63
CA GLY A 254 118.53 -9.01 28.81
C GLY A 254 118.38 -7.73 27.92
N ALA A 255 119.45 -6.94 27.67
CA ALA A 255 119.32 -5.53 27.20
C ALA A 255 120.38 -4.94 26.20
N THR A 256 119.97 -3.91 25.43
CA THR A 256 120.75 -2.86 24.67
C THR A 256 121.56 -3.23 23.39
N LYS A 257 121.83 -2.35 22.39
CA LYS A 257 121.28 -1.03 21.92
C LYS A 257 121.95 -0.56 20.58
N GLY A 258 121.27 0.18 19.69
CA GLY A 258 121.82 0.92 18.52
C GLY A 258 120.77 1.47 17.50
N THR A 259 121.11 2.46 16.65
CA THR A 259 120.16 3.17 15.75
C THR A 259 120.27 2.81 14.25
N SER A 260 119.17 2.48 13.55
CA SER A 260 119.06 2.54 12.07
C SER A 260 117.62 2.39 11.48
N TYR A 261 117.48 2.76 10.20
CA TYR A 261 116.28 2.83 9.33
C TYR A 261 115.58 1.47 9.05
N THR A 262 114.25 1.41 8.90
CA THR A 262 113.51 0.16 8.60
C THR A 262 112.32 0.34 7.65
N GLN A 263 112.18 -0.58 6.68
CA GLN A 263 111.04 -0.73 5.78
C GLN A 263 110.35 -2.08 6.09
N ASN A 264 109.01 -2.13 6.22
CA ASN A 264 108.26 -3.34 6.61
C ASN A 264 107.39 -3.88 5.46
N GLU A 265 107.40 -5.19 5.28
CA GLU A 265 106.52 -5.98 4.40
C GLU A 265 106.12 -7.27 5.16
N SER A 266 104.84 -7.60 5.22
CA SER A 266 104.33 -8.71 6.06
C SER A 266 103.31 -9.59 5.35
N SER A 267 103.35 -10.90 5.60
CA SER A 267 102.38 -11.90 5.11
C SER A 267 102.02 -12.93 6.18
N SER A 268 100.75 -13.33 6.30
CA SER A 268 100.30 -14.28 7.34
C SER A 268 99.21 -15.25 6.85
N ASN A 269 99.46 -16.56 6.93
CA ASN A 269 98.45 -17.62 6.79
C ASN A 269 98.03 -18.16 8.17
N SER A 270 96.74 -18.45 8.40
CA SER A 270 96.27 -19.15 9.61
C SER A 270 95.05 -20.03 9.35
N SER A 271 95.08 -21.27 9.89
CA SER A 271 94.01 -22.27 9.81
C SER A 271 93.52 -22.64 11.22
N THR A 272 92.20 -22.73 11.45
CA THR A 272 91.61 -23.01 12.79
C THR A 272 90.43 -23.96 12.74
N GLN A 273 90.33 -24.90 13.70
CA GLN A 273 89.18 -25.80 13.92
C GLN A 273 88.65 -25.66 15.36
N SER A 274 87.32 -25.64 15.55
CA SER A 274 86.70 -25.54 16.89
C SER A 274 85.50 -26.48 17.11
N THR A 275 85.23 -26.79 18.39
CA THR A 275 84.11 -27.60 18.92
C THR A 275 83.51 -26.94 20.15
N ASN A 276 82.18 -26.76 20.19
CA ASN A 276 81.45 -26.27 21.36
C ASN A 276 80.35 -27.24 21.82
N GLU A 277 80.14 -27.31 23.13
CA GLU A 277 79.03 -27.99 23.85
C GLU A 277 78.36 -27.01 24.82
N SER A 278 77.04 -27.06 24.96
CA SER A 278 76.28 -26.15 25.85
C SER A 278 75.03 -26.81 26.47
N THR A 279 74.76 -26.54 27.75
CA THR A 279 73.51 -26.85 28.48
C THR A 279 72.76 -25.57 28.84
N SER A 280 71.42 -25.58 28.81
CA SER A 280 70.57 -24.43 29.20
C SER A 280 69.37 -24.86 30.06
N HIS A 281 69.02 -24.10 31.09
CA HIS A 281 67.83 -24.33 31.94
C HIS A 281 67.05 -23.03 32.16
N SER A 282 65.71 -23.07 32.06
CA SER A 282 64.84 -21.88 32.11
C SER A 282 63.52 -22.16 32.83
N VAL A 283 63.02 -21.18 33.59
CA VAL A 283 61.77 -21.22 34.36
C VAL A 283 61.09 -19.85 34.29
N SER A 284 59.77 -19.79 34.09
CA SER A 284 58.97 -18.54 34.06
C SER A 284 57.74 -18.62 34.96
N GLU A 285 57.43 -17.52 35.66
CA GLU A 285 56.20 -17.33 36.46
C GLU A 285 55.58 -15.96 36.11
N GLU A 286 54.26 -15.92 35.87
CA GLU A 286 53.50 -14.71 35.47
C GLU A 286 52.62 -14.18 36.62
N ASN A 287 52.49 -12.85 36.72
CA ASN A 287 51.60 -12.19 37.69
C ASN A 287 50.20 -11.92 37.08
N PHE A 288 49.15 -12.16 37.87
CA PHE A 288 47.75 -12.35 37.44
C PHE A 288 47.00 -11.11 36.89
N ALA A 289 47.64 -9.95 36.72
CA ALA A 289 46.95 -8.67 36.49
C ALA A 289 46.69 -8.28 35.01
N GLY A 290 47.06 -9.13 34.03
CA GLY A 290 47.23 -8.70 32.63
C GLY A 290 46.66 -9.61 31.54
N LYS A 291 45.48 -10.23 31.72
CA LYS A 291 44.82 -11.03 30.66
C LYS A 291 43.32 -10.72 30.49
N ALA A 292 43.04 -9.84 29.53
CA ALA A 292 41.74 -9.73 28.84
C ALA A 292 41.87 -9.35 27.36
N THR A 293 42.99 -8.74 26.94
CA THR A 293 43.14 -8.09 25.63
C THR A 293 44.38 -8.56 24.87
N LYS A 294 44.30 -9.72 24.20
CA LYS A 294 45.09 -10.09 23.00
C LYS A 294 44.50 -11.35 22.37
N GLY A 295 43.52 -11.15 21.51
CA GLY A 295 42.71 -12.23 20.93
C GLY A 295 42.04 -11.85 19.61
N LEU A 296 42.66 -10.99 18.81
CA LEU A 296 42.24 -10.66 17.44
C LEU A 296 43.46 -10.14 16.65
N ALA A 297 44.14 -11.05 15.96
CA ALA A 297 45.04 -10.73 14.85
C ALA A 297 44.63 -11.67 13.70
N SER A 298 44.14 -11.09 12.61
CA SER A 298 43.52 -11.79 11.49
C SER A 298 44.48 -12.71 10.76
N ALA A 299 44.04 -13.93 10.45
CA ALA A 299 44.82 -14.92 9.72
C ALA A 299 44.73 -14.74 8.19
N VAL A 300 45.87 -14.53 7.54
CA VAL A 300 46.14 -14.85 6.12
C VAL A 300 47.65 -15.17 6.01
N GLY A 301 48.12 -16.34 5.54
CA GLY A 301 47.44 -17.56 5.09
C GLY A 301 48.47 -18.64 4.70
N ILE A 302 48.07 -19.56 3.79
CA ILE A 302 48.88 -20.63 3.15
C ILE A 302 48.99 -21.97 3.93
N VAL A 303 48.21 -22.97 3.46
CA VAL A 303 48.49 -24.43 3.30
C VAL A 303 49.23 -25.18 4.44
N GLY A 304 48.76 -26.30 5.00
CA GLY A 304 47.60 -27.16 4.69
C GLY A 304 47.78 -28.57 5.32
N ALA A 305 46.82 -29.47 5.08
CA ALA A 305 46.85 -30.92 5.42
C ALA A 305 46.89 -31.33 6.92
N ALA A 306 45.69 -31.48 7.47
CA ALA A 306 45.22 -32.57 8.33
C ALA A 306 46.22 -33.54 9.01
N LEU A 307 46.11 -33.64 10.35
CA LEU A 307 46.10 -34.94 11.05
C LEU A 307 45.04 -34.93 12.16
N ALA A 308 43.88 -35.53 11.87
CA ALA A 308 42.93 -35.97 12.90
C ALA A 308 43.25 -37.43 13.31
N PRO A 309 42.91 -37.86 14.54
CA PRO A 309 43.61 -38.95 15.21
C PRO A 309 42.93 -40.33 15.12
N VAL A 310 43.73 -41.39 15.23
CA VAL A 310 43.32 -42.79 15.50
C VAL A 310 44.48 -43.40 16.30
N THR A 311 44.33 -43.92 17.53
CA THR A 311 43.52 -45.05 17.99
C THR A 311 43.03 -44.83 19.44
N GLY A 312 41.91 -45.38 19.93
CA GLY A 312 40.81 -46.13 19.31
C GLY A 312 39.95 -46.84 20.38
N GLY A 313 38.61 -46.75 20.32
CA GLY A 313 37.75 -47.45 21.30
C GLY A 313 36.28 -47.02 21.45
N ALA A 314 35.47 -47.16 20.39
CA ALA A 314 33.98 -47.13 20.35
C ALA A 314 33.24 -45.84 20.85
N SER A 315 32.17 -45.33 20.22
CA SER A 315 31.31 -45.91 19.17
C SER A 315 30.67 -44.86 18.24
N LEU A 316 30.59 -45.20 16.94
CA LEU A 316 29.60 -44.85 15.89
C LEU A 316 28.84 -43.49 15.97
N VAL A 317 29.14 -42.50 15.12
CA VAL A 317 28.73 -42.31 13.69
C VAL A 317 27.33 -41.67 13.50
N ALA A 318 27.30 -40.39 13.08
CA ALA A 318 26.67 -39.93 11.82
C ALA A 318 26.49 -38.38 11.73
N GLY A 319 27.23 -37.73 10.81
CA GLY A 319 26.77 -36.55 10.04
C GLY A 319 26.74 -35.14 10.69
N GLY A 320 26.96 -34.12 9.86
CA GLY A 320 26.31 -32.81 10.03
C GLY A 320 27.13 -31.70 10.69
N VAL A 321 27.63 -30.79 9.87
CA VAL A 321 28.24 -29.49 10.21
C VAL A 321 27.35 -28.56 11.06
N ILE A 322 28.03 -27.74 11.88
CA ILE A 322 27.62 -26.43 12.46
C ILE A 322 26.76 -26.44 13.75
N SER A 323 27.10 -25.48 14.63
CA SER A 323 26.45 -25.06 15.88
C SER A 323 26.69 -25.92 17.15
N GLY A 324 27.52 -25.36 18.02
CA GLY A 324 27.80 -25.77 19.40
C GLY A 324 28.84 -24.78 19.96
N GLY A 325 28.66 -24.08 21.07
CA GLY A 325 27.80 -24.40 22.22
C GLY A 325 28.61 -25.25 23.21
N LEU A 326 28.97 -24.65 24.34
CA LEU A 326 29.84 -25.20 25.40
C LEU A 326 31.29 -25.53 24.99
N GLY A 327 32.13 -24.49 24.92
CA GLY A 327 33.57 -24.62 25.20
C GLY A 327 33.81 -24.47 26.70
N LEU A 328 33.98 -25.58 27.42
CA LEU A 328 34.23 -25.56 28.87
C LEU A 328 35.52 -24.80 29.24
N LEU A 329 35.46 -24.18 30.42
CA LEU A 329 36.58 -23.80 31.28
C LEU A 329 37.73 -24.83 31.25
N GLY A 330 38.72 -24.58 30.41
CA GLY A 330 39.96 -25.33 30.30
C GLY A 330 41.13 -24.60 30.95
N MET A 331 41.06 -24.35 32.27
CA MET A 331 42.23 -23.83 32.99
C MET A 331 43.33 -24.90 33.03
N ALA A 332 44.38 -24.71 32.22
CA ALA A 332 45.63 -25.45 32.31
C ALA A 332 46.75 -24.49 32.73
N ILE A 333 46.96 -24.35 34.04
CA ILE A 333 48.17 -23.73 34.58
C ILE A 333 49.33 -24.69 34.26
N GLN A 334 50.23 -24.30 33.36
CA GLN A 334 51.51 -24.98 33.19
C GLN A 334 52.67 -24.01 33.42
N LYS A 335 53.38 -24.24 34.52
CA LYS A 335 54.75 -23.75 34.70
C LYS A 335 55.63 -24.54 33.73
N THR A 336 56.25 -23.85 32.77
CA THR A 336 57.16 -24.48 31.82
C THR A 336 58.58 -24.41 32.34
N GLU A 337 59.19 -25.57 32.59
CA GLU A 337 60.64 -25.71 32.76
C GLU A 337 61.20 -26.36 31.50
N THR A 338 62.35 -25.90 31.02
CA THR A 338 63.02 -26.46 29.82
C THR A 338 64.49 -26.73 30.09
N GLU A 339 64.97 -27.88 29.60
CA GLU A 339 66.40 -28.19 29.48
C GLU A 339 66.75 -28.47 28.01
N SER A 340 67.92 -28.01 27.56
CA SER A 340 68.42 -28.32 26.21
C SER A 340 69.93 -28.49 26.17
N THR A 341 70.43 -29.29 25.22
CA THR A 341 71.85 -29.51 24.93
C THR A 341 72.14 -29.40 23.44
N SER A 342 73.29 -28.82 23.06
CA SER A 342 73.69 -28.67 21.65
C SER A 342 75.21 -28.81 21.43
N THR A 343 75.59 -29.23 20.22
CA THR A 343 76.98 -29.43 19.76
C THR A 343 77.20 -28.80 18.39
N SER A 344 78.36 -28.16 18.14
CA SER A 344 78.73 -27.65 16.79
C SER A 344 80.24 -27.68 16.50
N LYS A 345 80.60 -27.69 15.20
CA LYS A 345 81.98 -27.70 14.67
C LYS A 345 82.14 -26.74 13.49
N SER A 346 83.28 -26.06 13.39
CA SER A 346 83.62 -25.14 12.28
C SER A 346 85.12 -25.14 11.94
N PHE A 347 85.47 -24.64 10.74
CA PHE A 347 86.84 -24.53 10.21
C PHE A 347 87.00 -23.25 9.36
N SER A 348 88.16 -22.56 9.40
CA SER A 348 88.44 -21.35 8.59
C SER A 348 89.94 -21.18 8.28
N ASP A 349 90.24 -20.55 7.14
CA ASP A 349 91.60 -20.21 6.65
C ASP A 349 91.64 -18.80 6.03
N THR A 350 92.73 -18.02 6.19
CA THR A 350 92.83 -16.63 5.67
C THR A 350 94.29 -16.18 5.44
N ASN A 351 94.52 -15.29 4.45
CA ASN A 351 95.83 -14.69 4.11
C ASN A 351 95.73 -13.17 3.82
N SER A 352 96.74 -12.36 4.19
CA SER A 352 96.80 -10.92 3.88
C SER A 352 98.23 -10.34 3.81
N GLN A 353 98.41 -9.20 3.13
CA GLN A 353 99.68 -8.45 3.04
C GLN A 353 99.48 -6.92 3.06
N THR A 354 100.46 -6.19 3.63
CA THR A 354 100.52 -4.71 3.69
C THR A 354 101.97 -4.21 3.80
N ARG A 355 102.23 -2.96 3.37
CA ARG A 355 103.58 -2.33 3.32
C ARG A 355 103.50 -0.84 3.67
N GLY A 356 104.51 -0.29 4.36
CA GLY A 356 104.58 1.13 4.73
C GLY A 356 105.94 1.55 5.33
N GLU A 357 106.25 2.85 5.30
CA GLU A 357 107.51 3.44 5.81
C GLU A 357 107.23 4.55 6.85
N SER A 358 108.13 4.68 7.83
CA SER A 358 108.04 5.66 8.92
C SER A 358 109.43 5.98 9.49
N PHE A 359 109.63 7.22 9.91
CA PHE A 359 110.86 7.69 10.57
C PHE A 359 110.56 8.01 12.03
N GLY A 360 111.16 7.25 12.96
CA GLY A 360 110.98 7.46 14.39
C GLY A 360 112.07 6.76 15.20
N GLU A 361 112.60 7.45 16.22
CA GLU A 361 113.67 6.94 17.07
C GLU A 361 113.06 6.16 18.24
N ASN A 362 112.94 4.84 18.07
CA ASN A 362 112.45 3.92 19.11
C ASN A 362 112.99 2.51 18.81
N GLU A 363 113.83 1.96 19.69
CA GLU A 363 114.43 0.64 19.47
C GLU A 363 113.60 -0.46 20.14
N SER A 364 112.82 -1.18 19.33
CA SER A 364 112.17 -2.42 19.75
C SER A 364 112.14 -3.43 18.60
N LYS A 365 112.56 -4.67 18.86
CA LYS A 365 111.86 -5.83 18.29
C LYS A 365 112.08 -7.08 19.12
N ASN A 366 110.99 -7.62 19.64
CA ASN A 366 110.94 -8.89 20.34
C ASN A 366 110.74 -10.01 19.30
N GLN A 367 111.52 -11.10 19.38
CA GLN A 367 111.25 -12.34 18.64
C GLN A 367 110.87 -13.43 19.64
N ALA A 368 109.60 -13.44 20.03
CA ALA A 368 109.04 -14.38 21.00
C ALA A 368 108.33 -15.53 20.26
N THR A 369 108.84 -16.75 20.43
CA THR A 369 108.09 -17.96 20.08
C THR A 369 107.25 -18.35 21.28
N THR A 370 105.92 -18.31 21.15
CA THR A 370 105.00 -18.45 22.29
C THR A 370 104.10 -19.67 22.09
N ASP A 371 104.25 -20.69 22.94
CA ASP A 371 103.32 -21.82 23.02
C ASP A 371 102.46 -21.65 24.29
N THR A 372 101.13 -21.62 24.13
CA THR A 372 100.21 -21.19 25.19
C THR A 372 99.03 -22.14 25.32
N LYS A 373 98.92 -22.83 26.47
CA LYS A 373 97.68 -23.52 26.87
C LYS A 373 96.93 -22.69 27.90
N GLY A 374 95.85 -22.06 27.47
CA GLY A 374 94.90 -21.35 28.34
C GLY A 374 93.68 -22.22 28.65
N LEU A 375 93.20 -22.15 29.90
CA LEU A 375 91.89 -22.65 30.30
C LEU A 375 91.07 -21.46 30.81
N ALA A 376 89.94 -21.18 30.17
CA ALA A 376 89.03 -20.11 30.57
C ALA A 376 87.73 -20.70 31.14
N SER A 377 87.28 -20.16 32.26
CA SER A 377 85.96 -20.43 32.83
C SER A 377 85.30 -19.10 33.16
N GLY A 378 84.01 -18.99 32.86
CA GLY A 378 83.23 -17.77 33.08
C GLY A 378 81.78 -18.11 33.35
N THR A 379 81.15 -17.33 34.21
CA THR A 379 79.73 -17.37 34.49
C THR A 379 79.10 -16.04 34.07
N SER A 380 77.94 -16.13 33.42
CA SER A 380 77.14 -14.99 33.02
C SER A 380 75.78 -15.06 33.72
N GLN A 381 75.35 -13.93 34.27
CA GLN A 381 73.98 -13.76 34.76
C GLN A 381 73.41 -12.52 34.07
N ALA A 382 72.25 -12.68 33.43
CA ALA A 382 71.54 -11.59 32.76
C ALA A 382 70.12 -11.50 33.31
N ILE A 383 69.73 -10.30 33.73
CA ILE A 383 68.34 -9.97 34.10
C ILE A 383 67.82 -8.98 33.06
N THR A 384 66.71 -9.32 32.40
CA THR A 384 65.99 -8.43 31.49
C THR A 384 64.74 -7.91 32.18
N LEU A 385 64.73 -6.61 32.53
CA LEU A 385 63.55 -5.94 33.06
C LEU A 385 62.78 -5.30 31.90
N THR A 386 61.58 -5.80 31.61
CA THR A 386 60.66 -5.17 30.64
C THR A 386 59.66 -4.29 31.39
N ILE A 387 59.62 -3.00 31.07
CA ILE A 387 58.67 -2.02 31.60
C ILE A 387 57.72 -1.64 30.45
N GLN A 388 56.42 -1.64 30.70
CA GLN A 388 55.41 -1.14 29.76
C GLN A 388 54.68 0.06 30.35
N ASP A 389 54.52 1.11 29.55
CA ASP A 389 53.68 2.26 29.93
C ASP A 389 52.25 2.04 29.42
N LYS A 390 51.33 1.74 30.35
CA LYS A 390 49.93 1.48 29.96
C LYS A 390 49.18 2.74 29.50
N THR A 391 49.67 3.94 29.81
CA THR A 391 49.11 5.21 29.29
C THR A 391 49.40 5.33 27.80
N ILE A 392 50.64 5.07 27.40
CA ILE A 392 51.05 5.06 25.99
C ILE A 392 50.34 3.92 25.24
N VAL A 393 50.30 2.71 25.82
CA VAL A 393 49.57 1.58 25.21
C VAL A 393 48.09 1.90 25.02
N ASN A 394 47.39 2.47 26.01
CA ASN A 394 45.99 2.91 25.86
C ASN A 394 45.81 4.01 24.81
N THR A 395 46.84 4.85 24.61
CA THR A 395 46.82 5.91 23.59
C THR A 395 46.97 5.32 22.19
N LEU A 396 47.87 4.36 22.01
CA LEU A 396 48.02 3.61 20.76
C LEU A 396 46.74 2.83 20.43
N GLU A 397 46.15 2.12 21.41
CA GLU A 397 44.85 1.44 21.29
C GLU A 397 43.74 2.39 20.81
N ARG A 398 43.72 3.66 21.25
CA ARG A 398 42.77 4.68 20.75
C ARG A 398 43.07 5.17 19.34
N ILE A 399 44.34 5.33 18.98
CA ILE A 399 44.74 5.70 17.62
C ILE A 399 44.35 4.58 16.63
N ASP A 400 44.55 3.32 17.00
CA ASP A 400 44.12 2.16 16.19
C ASP A 400 42.60 2.21 15.92
N VAL A 401 41.77 2.50 16.94
CA VAL A 401 40.31 2.68 16.75
C VAL A 401 39.98 3.85 15.82
N GLN A 402 40.69 4.98 15.91
CA GLN A 402 40.48 6.11 14.98
C GLN A 402 40.95 5.79 13.55
N LEU A 403 42.00 4.98 13.38
CA LEU A 403 42.44 4.50 12.08
C LEU A 403 41.44 3.51 11.46
N GLU A 404 40.77 2.66 12.23
CA GLU A 404 39.65 1.85 11.73
C GLU A 404 38.45 2.73 11.32
N ARG A 405 38.09 3.77 12.09
CA ARG A 405 37.04 4.73 11.70
C ARG A 405 37.40 5.49 10.42
N LEU A 406 38.67 5.86 10.23
CA LEU A 406 39.13 6.48 8.98
C LEU A 406 38.95 5.56 7.74
N LYS A 407 39.07 4.24 7.88
CA LYS A 407 38.74 3.29 6.78
C LYS A 407 37.24 3.23 6.50
N GLU A 408 36.38 3.38 7.51
CA GLU A 408 34.93 3.54 7.28
C GLU A 408 34.66 4.85 6.54
N PHE A 409 35.33 5.95 6.92
CA PHE A 409 35.19 7.25 6.26
C PHE A 409 35.68 7.22 4.80
N GLU A 410 36.70 6.44 4.46
CA GLU A 410 37.13 6.19 3.07
C GLU A 410 36.02 5.52 2.23
N SER A 411 35.14 4.75 2.87
CA SER A 411 34.07 3.97 2.21
C SER A 411 32.72 4.70 2.19
N LEU A 412 32.42 5.49 3.22
CA LEU A 412 31.10 6.11 3.47
C LEU A 412 31.14 7.64 3.57
N GLY A 413 32.29 8.26 3.26
CA GLY A 413 32.50 9.70 3.38
C GLY A 413 32.81 10.15 4.81
N MET A 414 33.58 11.25 4.90
CA MET A 414 33.96 11.90 6.16
C MET A 414 33.22 13.23 6.31
N TRP A 415 32.62 13.42 7.48
CA TRP A 415 31.89 14.62 7.82
C TRP A 415 32.38 15.21 9.13
N GLU A 416 32.59 16.53 9.17
CA GLU A 416 32.80 17.27 10.40
C GLU A 416 31.43 17.73 10.91
N CYS A 417 30.93 17.16 12.01
CA CYS A 417 29.56 17.42 12.49
C CYS A 417 29.55 18.12 13.85
N ALA A 418 28.64 19.09 14.00
CA ALA A 418 28.30 19.72 15.29
C ALA A 418 26.83 20.19 15.30
N ALA A 419 26.20 20.16 16.47
CA ALA A 419 24.83 20.65 16.67
C ALA A 419 24.79 21.89 17.58
N TYR A 420 23.94 22.85 17.26
CA TYR A 420 23.81 24.13 17.94
C TYR A 420 22.35 24.38 18.31
N PHE A 421 22.08 24.74 19.56
CA PHE A 421 20.74 25.03 20.04
C PHE A 421 20.64 26.47 20.52
N LEU A 422 19.77 27.25 19.90
CA LEU A 422 19.52 28.66 20.20
C LEU A 422 18.18 28.80 20.92
N SER A 423 18.13 29.64 21.95
CA SER A 423 16.88 30.02 22.62
C SER A 423 17.00 31.39 23.29
N ASP A 424 15.87 32.07 23.49
CA ASP A 424 15.78 33.30 24.29
C ASP A 424 16.03 33.03 25.79
N ASN A 425 15.92 31.77 26.23
CA ASN A 425 16.18 31.32 27.60
C ASN A 425 17.45 30.43 27.65
N PRO A 426 18.47 30.73 28.48
CA PRO A 426 19.63 29.85 28.67
C PRO A 426 19.25 28.38 28.97
N TYR A 427 18.22 28.19 29.80
CA TYR A 427 17.70 26.87 30.18
C TYR A 427 17.17 26.07 28.99
N GLY A 428 16.48 26.71 28.05
CA GLY A 428 15.95 26.07 26.84
C GLY A 428 17.06 25.58 25.91
N ALA A 429 18.09 26.40 25.69
CA ALA A 429 19.25 26.02 24.89
C ALA A 429 20.05 24.87 25.53
N GLU A 430 20.28 24.92 26.84
CA GLU A 430 21.04 23.91 27.58
C GLU A 430 20.29 22.56 27.68
N ILE A 431 18.97 22.56 27.84
CA ILE A 431 18.19 21.31 27.82
C ILE A 431 18.06 20.72 26.43
N ALA A 432 17.88 21.53 25.38
CA ALA A 432 17.88 21.02 24.01
C ALA A 432 19.22 20.33 23.70
N ALA A 433 20.33 20.97 24.06
CA ALA A 433 21.68 20.42 23.91
C ALA A 433 21.90 19.14 24.74
N SER A 434 21.47 19.12 26.00
CA SER A 434 21.60 17.97 26.90
C SER A 434 20.76 16.79 26.43
N THR A 435 19.53 17.04 26.00
CA THR A 435 18.60 16.06 25.43
C THR A 435 19.17 15.47 24.14
N TYR A 436 19.62 16.30 23.20
CA TYR A 436 20.23 15.86 21.96
C TYR A 436 21.47 14.98 22.19
N LYS A 437 22.39 15.42 23.07
CA LYS A 437 23.56 14.64 23.49
C LYS A 437 23.17 13.29 24.11
N ALA A 438 22.12 13.28 24.93
CA ALA A 438 21.59 12.07 25.56
C ALA A 438 20.86 11.14 24.59
N ILE A 439 20.40 11.62 23.43
CA ILE A 439 19.83 10.81 22.35
C ILE A 439 20.95 10.18 21.49
N MET A 440 21.97 10.95 21.13
CA MET A 440 23.00 10.53 20.18
C MET A 440 24.04 9.54 20.74
N ARG A 441 24.34 9.58 22.04
CA ARG A 441 25.34 8.67 22.66
C ARG A 441 24.90 7.20 22.64
N GLY A 442 25.67 6.33 22.00
CA GLY A 442 25.54 4.86 22.06
C GLY A 442 26.62 4.19 22.91
N GLU A 443 26.72 2.87 22.86
CA GLU A 443 27.64 2.08 23.70
C GLU A 443 29.12 2.37 23.37
N ASN A 444 29.42 2.63 22.10
CA ASN A 444 30.78 2.90 21.60
C ASN A 444 31.12 4.39 21.42
N SER A 445 30.28 5.33 21.90
CA SER A 445 30.54 6.80 21.77
C SER A 445 31.72 7.35 22.60
N GLY A 446 32.59 6.49 23.14
CA GLY A 446 33.74 6.86 23.98
C GLY A 446 35.03 7.20 23.22
N VAL A 447 35.02 7.13 21.89
CA VAL A 447 36.22 7.32 21.03
C VAL A 447 36.67 8.79 20.97
N GLU A 448 35.73 9.74 20.94
CA GLU A 448 36.01 11.18 21.01
C GLU A 448 35.38 11.84 22.25
N VAL A 449 35.98 12.93 22.72
CA VAL A 449 35.46 13.69 23.87
C VAL A 449 34.18 14.42 23.48
N SER A 450 33.11 14.13 24.22
CA SER A 450 31.79 14.70 23.97
C SER A 450 31.39 15.73 25.03
N ALA A 451 31.36 17.01 24.65
CA ALA A 451 31.07 18.16 25.52
C ALA A 451 29.74 18.88 25.17
N ILE A 452 29.33 19.80 26.04
CA ILE A 452 28.37 20.86 25.73
C ILE A 452 29.06 22.16 26.12
N ASN A 453 29.06 23.15 25.23
CA ASN A 453 29.56 24.49 25.52
C ASN A 453 28.41 25.48 25.35
N SER A 454 28.14 26.29 26.36
CA SER A 454 27.00 27.21 26.39
C SER A 454 27.46 28.65 26.59
N TRP A 455 26.95 29.55 25.76
CA TRP A 455 27.17 30.99 25.82
C TRP A 455 25.82 31.69 25.95
N GLY A 456 25.70 32.63 26.88
CA GLY A 456 24.47 33.34 27.18
C GLY A 456 24.60 34.85 26.97
N ARG A 457 23.58 35.58 27.42
CA ARG A 457 23.56 37.06 27.38
C ARG A 457 24.73 37.71 28.13
N VAL A 458 25.32 37.03 29.13
CA VAL A 458 26.46 37.54 29.90
C VAL A 458 27.75 37.53 29.08
N ASP A 459 27.92 36.56 28.18
CA ASP A 459 29.10 36.41 27.33
C ASP A 459 29.08 37.37 26.10
N GLY A 460 27.95 38.07 25.89
CA GLY A 460 27.79 39.23 25.01
C GLY A 460 28.36 39.02 23.60
N LYS A 461 29.44 39.74 23.28
CA LYS A 461 30.11 39.69 21.97
C LYS A 461 30.52 38.28 21.52
N LYS A 462 30.82 37.35 22.46
CA LYS A 462 31.12 35.96 22.09
C LYS A 462 29.87 35.24 21.57
N THR A 463 28.73 35.44 22.23
CA THR A 463 27.43 34.88 21.83
C THR A 463 26.98 35.42 20.47
N ASP A 464 27.15 36.73 20.23
CA ASP A 464 26.82 37.36 18.94
C ASP A 464 27.66 36.77 17.78
N ARG A 465 28.99 36.65 17.96
CA ARG A 465 29.87 36.00 16.96
C ARG A 465 29.49 34.55 16.66
N ILE A 466 29.18 33.76 17.68
CA ILE A 466 28.73 32.37 17.47
C ILE A 466 27.40 32.34 16.72
N LYS A 467 26.51 33.30 16.99
CA LYS A 467 25.25 33.44 16.25
C LYS A 467 25.50 33.72 14.77
N GLU A 468 26.42 34.62 14.44
CA GLU A 468 26.82 34.94 13.06
C GLU A 468 27.30 33.69 12.31
N TYR A 469 28.21 32.90 12.91
CA TYR A 469 28.66 31.60 12.37
C TYR A 469 27.50 30.62 12.13
N VAL A 470 26.73 30.33 13.17
CA VAL A 470 25.70 29.27 13.13
C VAL A 470 24.55 29.64 12.19
N THR A 471 24.12 30.91 12.15
CA THR A 471 23.08 31.37 11.21
C THR A 471 23.55 31.45 9.75
N ASN A 472 24.87 31.43 9.51
CA ASN A 472 25.48 31.29 8.19
C ASN A 472 25.79 29.84 7.79
N PHE A 473 25.47 28.86 8.64
CA PHE A 473 25.81 27.44 8.46
C PHE A 473 27.33 27.21 8.32
N ILE A 474 28.09 27.89 9.17
CA ILE A 474 29.55 27.78 9.30
C ILE A 474 29.87 27.39 10.75
N HIS A 475 30.79 26.45 10.95
CA HIS A 475 31.25 26.10 12.29
C HIS A 475 32.09 27.25 12.89
N PRO A 476 31.82 27.69 14.15
CA PRO A 476 32.65 28.69 14.82
C PRO A 476 34.10 28.23 14.97
N VAL A 477 35.03 29.14 14.67
CA VAL A 477 36.47 28.90 14.76
C VAL A 477 37.04 29.57 16.01
N PHE A 478 37.75 28.80 16.82
CA PHE A 478 38.37 29.23 18.06
C PHE A 478 39.89 29.25 17.94
N SER A 479 40.52 30.28 18.50
CA SER A 479 41.98 30.34 18.63
C SER A 479 42.41 29.54 19.86
N TYR A 480 43.20 28.48 19.66
CA TYR A 480 43.73 27.62 20.71
C TYR A 480 45.26 27.69 20.73
N ASP A 481 45.83 28.10 21.87
CA ASP A 481 47.27 28.20 22.06
C ASP A 481 47.82 26.84 22.50
N SER A 482 48.21 26.00 21.54
CA SER A 482 48.81 24.68 21.80
C SER A 482 50.28 24.84 22.18
N PRO A 483 50.88 23.94 22.98
CA PRO A 483 52.32 23.92 23.27
C PRO A 483 53.25 23.85 22.04
N VAL A 484 52.71 23.64 20.84
CA VAL A 484 53.43 23.58 19.55
C VAL A 484 53.18 24.85 18.69
N GLY A 485 52.30 25.75 19.13
CA GLY A 485 51.93 27.01 18.47
C GLY A 485 50.42 27.27 18.48
N GLY A 486 50.01 28.49 18.12
CA GLY A 486 48.59 28.83 17.98
C GLY A 486 47.96 28.09 16.80
N ILE A 487 46.94 27.27 17.09
CA ILE A 487 46.15 26.52 16.11
C ILE A 487 44.68 26.97 16.14
N GLN A 488 44.00 26.83 15.01
CA GLN A 488 42.56 27.07 14.92
C GLN A 488 41.81 25.75 15.12
N VAL A 489 40.79 25.77 15.97
CA VAL A 489 39.98 24.57 16.31
C VAL A 489 38.48 24.85 16.19
N THR A 490 37.71 23.80 15.93
CA THR A 490 36.26 23.85 15.72
C THR A 490 35.55 22.95 16.74
N PRO A 491 34.25 23.11 17.00
CA PRO A 491 33.49 22.23 17.91
C PRO A 491 33.16 20.85 17.30
N CYS A 492 33.75 20.49 16.16
CA CYS A 492 33.29 19.40 15.32
C CYS A 492 33.87 18.04 15.73
N THR A 493 33.03 17.01 15.70
CA THR A 493 33.45 15.61 15.79
C THR A 493 33.47 14.99 14.40
N LEU A 494 34.42 14.10 14.14
CA LEU A 494 34.51 13.39 12.85
C LEU A 494 33.50 12.24 12.86
N VAL A 495 32.61 12.19 11.85
CA VAL A 495 31.55 11.18 11.73
C VAL A 495 31.48 10.58 10.33
N SER A 496 31.12 9.29 10.24
CA SER A 496 30.84 8.61 8.97
C SER A 496 29.45 8.97 8.43
N GLY A 497 29.16 8.66 7.17
CA GLY A 497 27.80 8.80 6.62
C GLY A 497 26.71 8.02 7.39
N ASN A 498 27.06 6.91 8.03
CA ASN A 498 26.15 6.15 8.91
C ASN A 498 25.89 6.87 10.24
N GLU A 499 26.95 7.39 10.87
CA GLU A 499 26.84 8.15 12.12
C GLU A 499 26.09 9.48 11.87
N LEU A 500 26.33 10.13 10.73
CA LEU A 500 25.61 11.32 10.28
C LEU A 500 24.11 11.05 10.09
N ALA A 501 23.74 9.87 9.59
CA ALA A 501 22.35 9.45 9.45
C ALA A 501 21.59 9.29 10.79
N LEU A 502 22.30 9.17 11.91
CA LEU A 502 21.71 9.28 13.25
C LEU A 502 21.54 10.75 13.65
N HIS A 503 22.59 11.58 13.47
CA HIS A 503 22.54 13.01 13.77
C HIS A 503 21.44 13.76 13.00
N MET A 504 21.28 13.44 11.72
CA MET A 504 20.44 14.15 10.75
C MET A 504 19.28 13.30 10.23
N GLY A 505 18.98 12.19 10.90
CA GLY A 505 17.80 11.36 10.62
C GLY A 505 16.51 12.07 11.08
N LEU A 506 15.59 12.29 10.14
CA LEU A 506 14.32 12.97 10.42
C LEU A 506 13.38 12.13 11.32
N PRO A 507 12.38 12.75 11.96
CA PRO A 507 11.42 12.07 12.83
C PRO A 507 10.78 10.83 12.19
N ARG A 508 10.81 9.69 12.90
CA ARG A 508 10.13 8.44 12.48
C ARG A 508 8.71 8.29 13.03
N ARG A 509 8.27 9.24 13.85
CA ARG A 509 6.90 9.32 14.39
C ARG A 509 6.42 10.77 14.33
N SER A 510 5.13 10.95 14.11
CA SER A 510 4.51 12.28 14.02
C SER A 510 4.74 13.08 15.29
N VAL A 511 5.12 14.36 15.13
CA VAL A 511 5.15 15.36 16.20
C VAL A 511 4.32 16.58 15.80
N CYS A 512 3.99 17.47 16.75
CA CYS A 512 3.18 18.65 16.44
C CYS A 512 3.89 19.53 15.40
N GLY A 513 3.26 19.73 14.23
CA GLY A 513 3.85 20.45 13.09
C GLY A 513 4.53 19.57 12.03
N PHE A 514 4.81 18.29 12.32
CA PHE A 514 5.53 17.39 11.43
C PHE A 514 4.87 16.00 11.36
N PRO A 515 3.91 15.79 10.44
CA PRO A 515 3.30 14.49 10.20
C PRO A 515 4.28 13.48 9.60
N VAL A 516 4.16 12.24 10.07
CA VAL A 516 4.88 11.07 9.57
C VAL A 516 3.88 9.97 9.25
N VAL A 517 3.93 9.45 8.02
CA VAL A 517 3.04 8.42 7.49
C VAL A 517 3.84 7.17 7.12
N GLU A 518 3.31 6.00 7.44
CA GLU A 518 3.85 4.69 7.03
C GLU A 518 2.90 4.05 6.02
N HIS A 519 3.44 3.64 4.87
CA HIS A 519 2.74 2.98 3.76
C HIS A 519 3.38 1.62 3.44
N ALA A 520 2.57 0.63 3.02
CA ALA A 520 3.07 -0.60 2.40
C ALA A 520 3.37 -0.35 0.92
N ASP A 521 4.35 -1.06 0.34
CA ASP A 521 4.68 -0.95 -1.09
C ASP A 521 3.62 -1.65 -1.97
N PHE A 522 3.38 -1.08 -3.15
CA PHE A 522 2.47 -1.61 -4.18
C PHE A 522 3.17 -1.51 -5.55
N ALA A 523 2.63 -2.19 -6.56
CA ALA A 523 3.20 -2.12 -7.89
C ALA A 523 3.20 -0.66 -8.44
N LYS A 524 4.36 -0.24 -8.96
CA LYS A 524 4.65 1.13 -9.42
C LYS A 524 4.25 1.37 -10.88
N GLU A 525 3.89 0.31 -11.59
CA GLU A 525 3.30 0.30 -12.93
C GLU A 525 2.48 -0.98 -13.13
N VAL A 526 1.65 -1.02 -14.18
CA VAL A 526 0.87 -2.22 -14.54
C VAL A 526 1.75 -3.13 -15.42
N VAL A 527 2.07 -4.33 -14.91
CA VAL A 527 2.86 -5.35 -15.62
C VAL A 527 2.07 -6.67 -15.66
N SER A 528 1.99 -7.30 -16.83
CA SER A 528 1.34 -8.59 -17.03
C SER A 528 2.34 -9.73 -17.32
N TYR A 529 1.98 -10.96 -16.96
CA TYR A 529 2.80 -12.17 -17.19
C TYR A 529 3.11 -12.46 -18.66
N ASP A 530 2.20 -12.09 -19.58
CA ASP A 530 2.32 -12.35 -21.01
C ASP A 530 3.23 -11.35 -21.74
N GLY A 531 3.54 -10.20 -21.13
CA GLY A 531 4.28 -9.10 -21.76
C GLY A 531 3.58 -8.44 -22.95
N VAL A 532 2.33 -8.83 -23.25
CA VAL A 532 1.58 -8.31 -24.40
C VAL A 532 0.81 -7.07 -23.96
N LYS A 533 1.20 -5.90 -24.49
CA LYS A 533 0.44 -4.67 -24.23
C LYS A 533 -0.98 -4.80 -24.83
N PRO A 534 -2.06 -4.66 -24.04
CA PRO A 534 -3.42 -4.79 -24.53
C PRO A 534 -3.71 -3.75 -25.63
N THR A 535 -4.31 -4.21 -26.74
CA THR A 535 -4.63 -3.36 -27.91
C THR A 535 -5.82 -2.43 -27.69
N HIS A 536 -6.70 -2.77 -26.75
CA HIS A 536 -7.86 -1.97 -26.37
C HIS A 536 -7.88 -1.80 -24.85
N THR A 537 -7.71 -0.56 -24.40
CA THR A 537 -7.58 -0.21 -22.99
C THR A 537 -8.59 0.83 -22.54
N VAL A 538 -8.93 0.78 -21.25
CA VAL A 538 -9.68 1.81 -20.54
C VAL A 538 -8.73 2.42 -19.51
N ASN A 539 -8.58 3.74 -19.52
CA ASN A 539 -7.61 4.46 -18.69
C ASN A 539 -8.27 4.92 -17.37
N LEU A 540 -8.24 4.09 -16.35
CA LEU A 540 -8.94 4.35 -15.07
C LEU A 540 -8.36 5.56 -14.31
N GLY A 541 -7.09 5.87 -14.51
CA GLY A 541 -6.39 6.95 -13.85
C GLY A 541 -4.88 6.75 -13.80
N ASN A 542 -4.23 7.28 -12.76
CA ASN A 542 -2.78 7.21 -12.60
C ASN A 542 -2.38 6.38 -11.37
N VAL A 543 -1.22 5.70 -11.41
CA VAL A 543 -0.69 4.95 -10.27
C VAL A 543 -0.40 5.92 -9.13
N TYR A 544 -0.90 5.60 -7.94
CA TYR A 544 -0.71 6.37 -6.71
C TYR A 544 0.30 5.65 -5.83
N ASN A 545 1.50 6.21 -5.65
CA ASN A 545 2.57 5.57 -4.90
C ASN A 545 3.01 6.43 -3.71
N MET A 546 3.20 5.81 -2.55
CA MET A 546 3.68 6.44 -1.30
C MET A 546 3.01 7.79 -1.00
N GLY A 547 1.68 7.87 -1.09
CA GLY A 547 0.96 9.12 -0.77
C GLY A 547 0.95 10.19 -1.88
N SER A 548 1.44 9.88 -3.08
CA SER A 548 1.57 10.80 -4.22
C SER A 548 1.09 10.21 -5.54
N ASP A 549 0.51 11.05 -6.42
CA ASP A 549 0.13 10.63 -7.77
C ASP A 549 1.40 10.56 -8.66
N SER A 550 1.61 9.44 -9.37
CA SER A 550 2.71 9.28 -10.33
C SER A 550 2.25 9.54 -11.77
N GLY A 551 3.20 9.63 -12.71
CA GLY A 551 2.89 9.81 -14.14
C GLY A 551 2.44 8.53 -14.88
N ASN A 552 2.50 7.36 -14.22
CA ASN A 552 2.19 6.07 -14.85
C ASN A 552 0.67 5.85 -14.89
N ARG A 553 0.13 5.47 -16.05
CA ARG A 553 -1.31 5.24 -16.25
C ARG A 553 -1.74 3.84 -15.84
N VAL A 554 -2.91 3.72 -15.22
CA VAL A 554 -3.56 2.45 -14.91
C VAL A 554 -4.56 2.11 -16.02
N ALA A 555 -4.06 1.36 -17.00
CA ALA A 555 -4.83 0.95 -18.17
C ALA A 555 -5.38 -0.47 -17.99
N LEU A 556 -6.70 -0.60 -17.86
CA LEU A 556 -7.40 -1.89 -17.84
C LEU A 556 -7.53 -2.44 -19.26
N ASN A 557 -7.40 -3.76 -19.45
CA ASN A 557 -7.78 -4.41 -20.70
C ASN A 557 -9.31 -4.37 -20.84
N ARG A 558 -9.82 -3.71 -21.89
CA ARG A 558 -11.26 -3.52 -22.13
C ARG A 558 -11.99 -4.85 -22.27
N ASN A 559 -11.44 -5.80 -23.02
CA ASN A 559 -12.11 -7.07 -23.27
C ASN A 559 -12.17 -7.92 -22.00
N SER A 560 -11.19 -7.79 -21.11
CA SER A 560 -11.16 -8.48 -19.81
C SER A 560 -12.26 -8.00 -18.83
N LEU A 561 -12.98 -6.92 -19.14
CA LEU A 561 -14.18 -6.50 -18.39
C LEU A 561 -15.40 -7.40 -18.66
N SER A 562 -15.41 -8.21 -19.74
CA SER A 562 -16.46 -9.22 -19.93
C SER A 562 -16.39 -10.33 -18.88
N MET A 563 -15.21 -10.57 -18.30
CA MET A 563 -15.00 -11.43 -17.12
C MET A 563 -15.38 -10.72 -15.80
N HIS A 564 -16.19 -9.66 -15.89
CA HIS A 564 -16.80 -8.91 -14.80
C HIS A 564 -15.82 -8.14 -13.89
N THR A 565 -16.37 -7.14 -13.20
CA THR A 565 -15.66 -6.20 -12.33
C THR A 565 -16.38 -6.11 -10.99
N PHE A 566 -15.63 -6.19 -9.89
CA PHE A 566 -16.14 -5.92 -8.54
C PHE A 566 -15.60 -4.60 -8.03
N ILE A 567 -16.50 -3.67 -7.69
CA ILE A 567 -16.18 -2.33 -7.18
C ILE A 567 -16.72 -2.22 -5.76
N THR A 568 -15.87 -1.84 -4.82
CA THR A 568 -16.29 -1.75 -3.42
C THR A 568 -15.62 -0.63 -2.64
N GLY A 569 -16.25 -0.21 -1.54
CA GLY A 569 -15.78 0.89 -0.72
C GLY A 569 -16.90 1.53 0.10
N SER A 570 -16.51 2.10 1.23
CA SER A 570 -17.39 2.88 2.13
C SER A 570 -18.09 4.06 1.42
N THR A 571 -19.20 4.53 1.99
CA THR A 571 -19.89 5.73 1.49
C THR A 571 -18.93 6.93 1.40
N GLY A 572 -18.99 7.66 0.27
CA GLY A 572 -18.12 8.80 -0.01
C GLY A 572 -16.70 8.49 -0.47
N SER A 573 -16.29 7.21 -0.55
CA SER A 573 -14.96 6.79 -1.04
C SER A 573 -14.69 7.13 -2.51
N GLY A 574 -15.73 7.05 -3.36
CA GLY A 574 -15.67 7.39 -4.78
C GLY A 574 -16.39 6.44 -5.74
N LYS A 575 -17.02 5.33 -5.25
CA LYS A 575 -17.61 4.26 -6.09
C LYS A 575 -18.36 4.77 -7.33
N SER A 576 -19.35 5.64 -7.15
CA SER A 576 -20.18 6.14 -8.25
C SER A 576 -19.36 6.89 -9.30
N ASN A 577 -18.39 7.73 -8.89
CA ASN A 577 -17.47 8.39 -9.83
C ASN A 577 -16.65 7.38 -10.64
N THR A 578 -16.16 6.32 -10.00
CA THR A 578 -15.45 5.22 -10.69
C THR A 578 -16.32 4.58 -11.75
N ILE A 579 -17.61 4.35 -11.45
CA ILE A 579 -18.56 3.75 -12.40
C ILE A 579 -18.88 4.76 -13.52
N TYR A 580 -19.08 6.04 -13.22
CA TYR A 580 -19.33 7.06 -14.22
C TYR A 580 -18.17 7.18 -15.22
N GLU A 581 -16.93 7.27 -14.73
CA GLU A 581 -15.70 7.31 -15.53
C GLU A 581 -15.53 6.05 -16.40
N LEU A 582 -15.80 4.87 -15.81
CA LEU A 582 -15.70 3.59 -16.52
C LEU A 582 -16.74 3.46 -17.63
N LEU A 583 -17.99 3.90 -17.39
CA LEU A 583 -19.05 3.88 -18.39
C LEU A 583 -18.80 4.91 -19.50
N ASP A 584 -18.33 6.11 -19.19
CA ASP A 584 -18.05 7.15 -20.19
C ASP A 584 -16.98 6.69 -21.19
N GLN A 585 -15.86 6.13 -20.71
CA GLN A 585 -14.81 5.61 -21.58
C GLN A 585 -15.24 4.38 -22.40
N LEU A 586 -16.24 3.62 -21.94
CA LEU A 586 -16.82 2.49 -22.67
C LEU A 586 -17.81 2.97 -23.75
N ASP A 587 -18.62 3.98 -23.44
CA ASP A 587 -19.57 4.62 -24.35
C ASP A 587 -18.85 5.32 -25.52
N VAL A 588 -17.71 5.98 -25.27
CA VAL A 588 -16.83 6.55 -26.32
C VAL A 588 -16.39 5.52 -27.37
N VAL A 589 -16.34 4.23 -27.02
CA VAL A 589 -16.01 3.13 -27.94
C VAL A 589 -17.21 2.28 -28.35
N GLY A 590 -18.43 2.77 -28.10
CA GLY A 590 -19.70 2.17 -28.55
C GLY A 590 -20.15 0.93 -27.77
N ILE A 591 -19.78 0.83 -26.49
CA ILE A 591 -20.25 -0.23 -25.58
C ILE A 591 -21.45 0.31 -24.79
N ASN A 592 -22.62 -0.28 -25.02
CA ASN A 592 -23.86 0.13 -24.36
C ASN A 592 -23.95 -0.40 -22.93
N PHE A 593 -24.82 0.19 -22.10
CA PHE A 593 -24.97 -0.20 -20.69
C PHE A 593 -26.41 -0.32 -20.19
N LEU A 594 -26.59 -1.20 -19.21
CA LEU A 594 -27.78 -1.27 -18.35
C LEU A 594 -27.37 -0.94 -16.92
N ILE A 595 -27.97 0.07 -16.29
CA ILE A 595 -27.76 0.38 -14.88
C ILE A 595 -29.00 -0.02 -14.09
N ILE A 596 -28.83 -0.88 -13.08
CA ILE A 596 -29.90 -1.25 -12.14
C ILE A 596 -29.56 -0.61 -10.78
N GLU A 597 -30.33 0.42 -10.41
CA GLU A 597 -30.05 1.32 -9.29
C GLU A 597 -31.14 1.20 -8.21
N PRO A 598 -30.91 0.46 -7.11
CA PRO A 598 -31.92 0.18 -6.10
C PRO A 598 -32.00 1.17 -4.93
N ALA A 599 -31.08 2.12 -4.79
CA ALA A 599 -30.90 2.88 -3.55
C ALA A 599 -31.14 4.39 -3.68
N LYS A 600 -30.30 5.09 -4.46
CA LYS A 600 -30.22 6.55 -4.48
C LYS A 600 -30.89 7.18 -5.71
N GLY A 601 -30.90 6.47 -6.83
CA GLY A 601 -31.33 7.03 -8.12
C GLY A 601 -30.40 8.12 -8.65
N GLU A 602 -29.09 8.07 -8.38
CA GLU A 602 -28.14 9.12 -8.77
C GLU A 602 -27.79 9.09 -10.28
N TYR A 603 -27.72 7.90 -10.88
CA TYR A 603 -27.33 7.70 -12.29
C TYR A 603 -28.20 8.44 -13.32
N LYS A 604 -29.52 8.57 -13.07
CA LYS A 604 -30.42 9.31 -13.98
C LYS A 604 -30.10 10.81 -14.05
N ASN A 605 -29.52 11.38 -12.99
CA ASN A 605 -29.08 12.78 -12.99
C ASN A 605 -27.79 12.97 -13.81
N MET A 606 -26.92 11.95 -13.83
CA MET A 606 -25.66 11.97 -14.58
C MET A 606 -25.83 11.67 -16.07
N PHE A 607 -26.66 10.67 -16.42
CA PHE A 607 -26.76 10.18 -17.80
C PHE A 607 -28.16 10.31 -18.40
N GLY A 608 -29.23 10.36 -17.59
CA GLY A 608 -30.62 10.36 -18.06
C GLY A 608 -31.06 11.61 -18.82
N HIS A 609 -30.24 12.66 -18.86
CA HIS A 609 -30.46 13.84 -19.71
C HIS A 609 -29.91 13.68 -21.14
N ARG A 610 -29.22 12.57 -21.44
CA ARG A 610 -28.76 12.21 -22.79
C ARG A 610 -29.91 11.66 -23.63
N LYS A 611 -29.89 11.89 -24.95
CA LYS A 611 -30.96 11.47 -25.87
C LYS A 611 -30.97 9.97 -26.20
N ASP A 612 -29.85 9.30 -25.99
CA ASP A 612 -29.65 7.87 -26.25
C ASP A 612 -29.91 6.99 -25.01
N VAL A 613 -30.14 7.61 -23.84
CA VAL A 613 -30.34 6.92 -22.56
C VAL A 613 -31.83 6.88 -22.20
N THR A 614 -32.38 5.69 -21.98
CA THR A 614 -33.77 5.51 -21.53
C THR A 614 -33.82 5.36 -20.00
N VAL A 615 -34.60 6.21 -19.32
CA VAL A 615 -34.79 6.12 -17.86
C VAL A 615 -36.13 5.48 -17.54
N LEU A 616 -36.07 4.21 -17.12
CA LEU A 616 -37.18 3.42 -16.63
C LEU A 616 -37.21 3.47 -15.11
N GLY A 617 -38.39 3.59 -14.53
CA GLY A 617 -38.57 3.64 -13.09
C GLY A 617 -39.94 3.16 -12.66
N THR A 618 -40.30 3.47 -11.43
CA THR A 618 -41.42 2.81 -10.72
C THR A 618 -42.61 3.72 -10.46
N ASN A 619 -42.53 4.99 -10.86
CA ASN A 619 -43.61 5.96 -10.70
C ASN A 619 -43.77 6.79 -11.98
N PRO A 620 -44.92 6.69 -12.70
CA PRO A 620 -45.10 7.29 -14.02
C PRO A 620 -45.15 8.82 -14.02
N LEU A 621 -45.15 9.48 -12.86
CA LEU A 621 -45.05 10.93 -12.77
C LEU A 621 -43.60 11.44 -12.90
N TYR A 622 -42.59 10.57 -12.71
CA TYR A 622 -41.17 10.94 -12.56
C TYR A 622 -40.23 10.26 -13.56
N SER A 623 -40.69 9.26 -14.30
CA SER A 623 -39.95 8.51 -15.32
C SER A 623 -40.94 7.76 -16.21
N GLU A 624 -40.47 7.18 -17.31
CA GLU A 624 -41.23 6.11 -17.94
C GLU A 624 -41.35 4.93 -16.95
N LEU A 625 -42.47 4.20 -17.02
CA LEU A 625 -42.72 3.07 -16.14
C LEU A 625 -42.06 1.81 -16.69
N LEU A 626 -41.17 1.20 -15.90
CA LEU A 626 -40.66 -0.15 -16.14
C LEU A 626 -41.85 -1.11 -16.24
N ARG A 627 -41.99 -1.82 -17.37
CA ARG A 627 -42.99 -2.86 -17.58
C ARG A 627 -42.30 -4.14 -18.05
N ILE A 628 -42.46 -5.23 -17.30
CA ILE A 628 -41.80 -6.52 -17.54
C ILE A 628 -42.75 -7.67 -17.19
N ASN A 629 -42.88 -8.68 -18.06
CA ASN A 629 -43.56 -9.93 -17.69
C ASN A 629 -42.53 -11.00 -17.27
N PRO A 630 -42.41 -11.39 -15.98
CA PRO A 630 -41.46 -12.42 -15.57
C PRO A 630 -41.73 -13.81 -16.16
N PHE A 631 -42.93 -14.04 -16.73
CA PHE A 631 -43.32 -15.30 -17.37
C PHE A 631 -43.14 -15.29 -18.89
N LYS A 632 -42.55 -14.25 -19.48
CA LYS A 632 -42.29 -14.18 -20.93
C LYS A 632 -40.82 -14.44 -21.22
N PHE A 633 -40.56 -15.36 -22.14
CA PHE A 633 -39.22 -15.82 -22.54
C PHE A 633 -39.06 -15.84 -24.08
N PRO A 634 -37.82 -15.75 -24.61
CA PRO A 634 -37.55 -15.86 -26.05
C PRO A 634 -37.89 -17.25 -26.63
N PRO A 635 -38.31 -17.38 -27.91
CA PRO A 635 -38.70 -18.66 -28.51
C PRO A 635 -37.64 -19.77 -28.55
N SER A 636 -36.37 -19.41 -28.37
CA SER A 636 -35.24 -20.35 -28.26
C SER A 636 -35.06 -20.96 -26.86
N ILE A 637 -35.83 -20.50 -25.87
CA ILE A 637 -35.82 -21.02 -24.50
C ILE A 637 -36.98 -21.99 -24.32
N HIS A 638 -36.72 -23.15 -23.71
CA HIS A 638 -37.77 -24.10 -23.35
C HIS A 638 -38.51 -23.64 -22.09
N VAL A 639 -39.85 -23.71 -22.08
CA VAL A 639 -40.70 -23.23 -20.97
C VAL A 639 -40.27 -23.77 -19.60
N LEU A 640 -39.92 -25.06 -19.52
CA LEU A 640 -39.44 -25.68 -18.27
C LEU A 640 -38.10 -25.10 -17.77
N GLU A 641 -37.17 -24.74 -18.66
CA GLU A 641 -35.91 -24.11 -18.25
C GLU A 641 -36.15 -22.72 -17.64
N HIS A 642 -37.02 -21.94 -18.29
CA HIS A 642 -37.40 -20.62 -17.83
C HIS A 642 -38.12 -20.69 -16.47
N ILE A 643 -39.04 -21.66 -16.29
CA ILE A 643 -39.70 -21.90 -14.99
C ILE A 643 -38.69 -22.24 -13.90
N ASP A 644 -37.71 -23.09 -14.17
CA ASP A 644 -36.69 -23.43 -13.17
C ASP A 644 -35.84 -22.22 -12.76
N ARG A 645 -35.36 -21.42 -13.72
CA ARG A 645 -34.66 -20.14 -13.45
C ARG A 645 -35.53 -19.17 -12.65
N LEU A 646 -36.81 -19.03 -13.00
CA LEU A 646 -37.74 -18.13 -12.31
C LEU A 646 -37.99 -18.57 -10.86
N ILE A 647 -38.09 -19.87 -10.60
CA ILE A 647 -38.21 -20.44 -9.25
C ILE A 647 -36.93 -20.21 -8.43
N GLU A 648 -35.75 -20.30 -9.04
CA GLU A 648 -34.49 -19.92 -8.39
C GLU A 648 -34.46 -18.44 -7.97
N ILE A 649 -34.94 -17.52 -8.81
CA ILE A 649 -35.08 -16.10 -8.44
C ILE A 649 -36.02 -15.93 -7.23
N PHE A 650 -37.16 -16.63 -7.18
CA PHE A 650 -38.03 -16.59 -5.99
C PHE A 650 -37.35 -17.15 -4.73
N ASN A 651 -36.53 -18.20 -4.85
CA ASN A 651 -35.77 -18.78 -3.71
C ASN A 651 -34.64 -17.87 -3.19
N VAL A 652 -34.11 -16.98 -4.03
CA VAL A 652 -33.17 -15.91 -3.65
C VAL A 652 -33.91 -14.77 -2.93
N CYS A 653 -35.05 -14.34 -3.47
CA CYS A 653 -35.71 -13.11 -3.06
C CYS A 653 -36.67 -13.26 -1.86
N TRP A 654 -37.23 -14.46 -1.65
CA TRP A 654 -38.14 -14.75 -0.55
C TRP A 654 -37.56 -15.81 0.41
N PRO A 655 -37.75 -15.67 1.73
CA PRO A 655 -37.42 -16.72 2.70
C PRO A 655 -38.39 -17.89 2.53
N MET A 656 -37.91 -18.94 1.84
CA MET A 656 -38.64 -20.19 1.58
C MET A 656 -38.29 -21.25 2.62
N TYR A 657 -39.29 -22.04 3.05
CA TYR A 657 -39.09 -23.18 3.94
C TYR A 657 -40.00 -24.35 3.59
N ALA A 658 -39.64 -25.55 4.07
CA ALA A 658 -40.36 -26.80 3.81
C ALA A 658 -40.67 -27.00 2.30
N ALA A 659 -41.92 -27.29 1.94
CA ALA A 659 -42.35 -27.58 0.57
C ALA A 659 -42.71 -26.33 -0.27
N MET A 660 -42.51 -25.10 0.24
CA MET A 660 -42.92 -23.87 -0.47
C MET A 660 -42.39 -23.75 -1.91
N PRO A 661 -41.11 -24.07 -2.22
CA PRO A 661 -40.62 -23.96 -3.60
C PRO A 661 -41.31 -24.93 -4.56
N ALA A 662 -41.64 -26.14 -4.10
CA ALA A 662 -42.35 -27.14 -4.91
C ALA A 662 -43.79 -26.69 -5.18
N VAL A 663 -44.50 -26.22 -4.14
CA VAL A 663 -45.86 -25.68 -4.28
C VAL A 663 -45.91 -24.47 -5.21
N LEU A 664 -44.90 -23.60 -5.17
CA LEU A 664 -44.80 -22.48 -6.08
C LEU A 664 -44.49 -22.93 -7.51
N LYS A 665 -43.60 -23.91 -7.71
CA LYS A 665 -43.30 -24.48 -9.03
C LYS A 665 -44.53 -25.14 -9.66
N ASP A 666 -45.27 -25.95 -8.91
CA ASP A 666 -46.52 -26.58 -9.37
C ASP A 666 -47.56 -25.52 -9.78
N ALA A 667 -47.68 -24.44 -9.01
CA ALA A 667 -48.59 -23.32 -9.34
C ALA A 667 -48.15 -22.54 -10.59
N VAL A 668 -46.86 -22.37 -10.82
CA VAL A 668 -46.33 -21.75 -12.06
C VAL A 668 -46.59 -22.66 -13.26
N LEU A 669 -46.28 -23.96 -13.16
CA LEU A 669 -46.56 -24.94 -14.23
C LEU A 669 -48.04 -24.94 -14.62
N GLN A 670 -48.94 -25.01 -13.63
CA GLN A 670 -50.39 -24.97 -13.84
C GLN A 670 -50.86 -23.63 -14.45
N ALA A 671 -50.22 -22.50 -14.10
CA ALA A 671 -50.52 -21.21 -14.73
C ALA A 671 -50.19 -21.22 -16.24
N TYR A 672 -49.07 -21.83 -16.66
CA TYR A 672 -48.75 -22.00 -18.08
C TYR A 672 -49.75 -22.91 -18.81
N GLU A 673 -50.09 -24.06 -18.24
CA GLU A 673 -51.08 -24.99 -18.81
C GLU A 673 -52.45 -24.31 -19.02
N VAL A 674 -52.93 -23.55 -18.02
CA VAL A 674 -54.18 -22.77 -18.10
C VAL A 674 -54.10 -21.65 -19.14
N CYS A 675 -52.90 -21.13 -19.43
CA CYS A 675 -52.67 -20.16 -20.51
C CYS A 675 -52.57 -20.82 -21.90
N GLY A 676 -52.69 -22.14 -22.01
CA GLY A 676 -52.68 -22.89 -23.27
C GLY A 676 -51.31 -23.44 -23.70
N TRP A 677 -50.32 -23.46 -22.80
CA TRP A 677 -49.00 -24.03 -23.10
C TRP A 677 -48.98 -25.56 -22.95
N ASP A 678 -48.45 -26.24 -23.98
CA ASP A 678 -47.94 -27.59 -23.85
C ASP A 678 -46.51 -27.52 -23.26
N LEU A 679 -46.32 -28.07 -22.06
CA LEU A 679 -45.07 -28.04 -21.32
C LEU A 679 -44.00 -29.00 -21.86
N LEU A 680 -44.37 -29.97 -22.71
CA LEU A 680 -43.45 -30.94 -23.33
C LEU A 680 -42.97 -30.47 -24.70
N GLU A 681 -43.87 -29.89 -25.50
CA GLU A 681 -43.54 -29.30 -26.82
C GLU A 681 -43.05 -27.85 -26.73
N SER A 682 -43.19 -27.21 -25.55
CA SER A 682 -42.87 -25.81 -25.27
C SER A 682 -43.49 -24.83 -26.27
N LYS A 683 -44.79 -25.01 -26.55
CA LYS A 683 -45.58 -24.18 -27.48
C LYS A 683 -46.93 -23.85 -26.90
N ASN A 684 -47.47 -22.68 -27.26
CA ASN A 684 -48.84 -22.33 -26.94
C ASN A 684 -49.79 -22.81 -28.05
N ALA A 685 -50.89 -23.47 -27.68
CA ALA A 685 -51.87 -23.99 -28.63
C ALA A 685 -52.81 -22.92 -29.22
N ILE A 686 -52.75 -21.67 -28.71
CA ILE A 686 -53.70 -20.59 -28.99
C ILE A 686 -53.00 -19.40 -29.65
N SER A 687 -51.90 -18.91 -29.06
CA SER A 687 -51.04 -17.86 -29.60
C SER A 687 -49.69 -17.84 -28.87
N ASP A 688 -48.59 -17.71 -29.63
CA ASP A 688 -47.22 -17.63 -29.09
C ASP A 688 -46.96 -16.40 -28.19
N ASP A 689 -47.85 -15.39 -28.24
CA ASP A 689 -47.78 -14.17 -27.40
C ASP A 689 -48.55 -14.28 -26.06
N LEU A 690 -49.24 -15.39 -25.79
CA LEU A 690 -50.01 -15.59 -24.56
C LEU A 690 -49.17 -16.22 -23.44
N PHE A 691 -48.65 -15.38 -22.55
CA PHE A 691 -47.90 -15.79 -21.36
C PHE A 691 -48.69 -15.52 -20.06
N PRO A 692 -48.47 -16.31 -18.99
CA PRO A 692 -49.06 -16.04 -17.68
C PRO A 692 -48.71 -14.66 -17.11
N THR A 693 -49.43 -14.27 -16.07
CA THR A 693 -49.15 -13.10 -15.23
C THR A 693 -49.15 -13.47 -13.75
N PHE A 694 -48.74 -12.55 -12.86
CA PHE A 694 -48.88 -12.78 -11.41
C PHE A 694 -50.35 -12.97 -10.98
N GLN A 695 -51.32 -12.45 -11.74
CA GLN A 695 -52.73 -12.66 -11.44
C GLN A 695 -53.15 -14.11 -11.72
N ASP A 696 -52.68 -14.70 -12.82
CA ASP A 696 -52.91 -16.11 -13.13
C ASP A 696 -52.20 -17.01 -12.08
N LEU A 697 -50.93 -16.71 -11.75
CA LEU A 697 -50.21 -17.42 -10.67
C LEU A 697 -50.92 -17.31 -9.32
N GLN A 698 -51.49 -16.15 -8.97
CA GLN A 698 -52.23 -15.98 -7.71
C GLN A 698 -53.43 -16.93 -7.61
N ILE A 699 -54.14 -17.13 -8.73
CA ILE A 699 -55.32 -18.01 -8.81
C ILE A 699 -54.91 -19.47 -8.70
N GLU A 700 -53.92 -19.90 -9.50
CA GLU A 700 -53.47 -21.30 -9.49
C GLU A 700 -52.77 -21.68 -8.18
N LEU A 701 -51.99 -20.79 -7.57
CA LEU A 701 -51.35 -21.03 -6.27
C LEU A 701 -52.37 -21.34 -5.17
N ILE A 702 -53.50 -20.63 -5.13
CA ILE A 702 -54.58 -20.89 -4.16
C ILE A 702 -55.22 -22.27 -4.43
N LYS A 703 -55.42 -22.65 -5.70
CA LYS A 703 -55.95 -23.97 -6.06
C LYS A 703 -54.99 -25.10 -5.68
N VAL A 704 -53.71 -24.99 -6.03
CA VAL A 704 -52.67 -25.98 -5.69
C VAL A 704 -52.59 -26.20 -4.18
N ILE A 705 -52.54 -25.12 -3.38
CA ILE A 705 -52.50 -25.25 -1.91
C ILE A 705 -53.78 -25.93 -1.39
N ASN A 706 -54.96 -25.52 -1.85
CA ASN A 706 -56.23 -26.10 -1.39
C ASN A 706 -56.38 -27.58 -1.78
N ASN A 707 -55.94 -27.97 -2.99
CA ASN A 707 -56.05 -29.33 -3.50
C ASN A 707 -54.94 -30.28 -2.98
N SER A 708 -53.85 -29.75 -2.43
CA SER A 708 -52.74 -30.54 -1.89
C SER A 708 -53.14 -31.47 -0.73
N ALA A 709 -52.34 -32.50 -0.46
CA ALA A 709 -52.53 -33.42 0.66
C ALA A 709 -51.99 -32.90 2.01
N TYR A 710 -51.57 -31.63 2.11
CA TYR A 710 -51.01 -31.06 3.33
C TYR A 710 -52.06 -30.84 4.44
N SER A 711 -51.61 -30.74 5.69
CA SER A 711 -52.48 -30.40 6.83
C SER A 711 -53.08 -29.00 6.67
N GLN A 712 -54.25 -28.75 7.28
CA GLN A 712 -54.90 -27.44 7.23
C GLN A 712 -54.04 -26.30 7.81
N GLU A 713 -53.19 -26.62 8.79
CA GLU A 713 -52.20 -25.70 9.35
C GLU A 713 -51.13 -25.32 8.29
N LEU A 714 -50.55 -26.31 7.61
CA LEU A 714 -49.59 -26.06 6.52
C LEU A 714 -50.22 -25.28 5.36
N LYS A 715 -51.45 -25.62 4.96
CA LYS A 715 -52.20 -24.86 3.95
C LYS A 715 -52.40 -23.40 4.35
N SER A 716 -52.82 -23.17 5.59
CA SER A 716 -53.02 -21.82 6.14
C SER A 716 -51.70 -21.03 6.18
N ASN A 717 -50.61 -21.66 6.59
CA ASN A 717 -49.27 -21.06 6.61
C ASN A 717 -48.77 -20.73 5.18
N TYR A 718 -49.00 -21.61 4.20
CA TYR A 718 -48.60 -21.38 2.80
C TYR A 718 -49.44 -20.28 2.14
N ILE A 719 -50.75 -20.22 2.39
CA ILE A 719 -51.60 -19.09 1.94
C ILE A 719 -51.11 -17.78 2.59
N GLY A 720 -50.84 -17.79 3.90
CA GLY A 720 -50.36 -16.63 4.64
C GLY A 720 -49.00 -16.10 4.19
N ALA A 721 -48.10 -16.97 3.70
CA ALA A 721 -46.71 -16.63 3.37
C ALA A 721 -46.41 -16.47 1.86
N LEU A 722 -47.10 -17.19 0.97
CA LEU A 722 -46.90 -17.11 -0.48
C LEU A 722 -48.01 -16.33 -1.18
N ALA A 723 -49.29 -16.66 -0.93
CA ALA A 723 -50.40 -16.03 -1.66
C ALA A 723 -50.55 -14.54 -1.33
N THR A 724 -50.19 -14.12 -0.12
CA THR A 724 -50.09 -12.70 0.28
C THR A 724 -49.00 -11.96 -0.48
N ARG A 725 -47.81 -12.55 -0.64
CA ARG A 725 -46.70 -12.00 -1.43
C ARG A 725 -47.07 -11.87 -2.89
N VAL A 726 -47.56 -12.94 -3.53
CA VAL A 726 -48.00 -12.89 -4.94
C VAL A 726 -49.11 -11.85 -5.13
N LYS A 727 -50.10 -11.77 -4.22
CA LYS A 727 -51.14 -10.74 -4.24
C LYS A 727 -50.60 -9.31 -4.09
N SER A 728 -49.44 -9.10 -3.46
CA SER A 728 -48.80 -7.77 -3.42
C SER A 728 -48.11 -7.37 -4.72
N LEU A 729 -47.95 -8.30 -5.67
CA LEU A 729 -47.40 -8.06 -7.00
C LEU A 729 -48.49 -7.81 -8.04
N THR A 730 -49.75 -8.15 -7.76
CA THR A 730 -50.89 -7.99 -8.69
C THR A 730 -51.62 -6.65 -8.57
N ASN A 731 -51.21 -5.77 -7.64
CA ASN A 731 -51.91 -4.51 -7.35
C ASN A 731 -50.97 -3.30 -7.22
N GLY A 732 -51.57 -2.10 -7.16
CA GLY A 732 -50.85 -0.84 -6.99
C GLY A 732 -49.90 -0.51 -8.15
N LEU A 733 -48.68 -0.10 -7.82
CA LEU A 733 -47.60 0.11 -8.80
C LEU A 733 -46.98 -1.22 -9.25
N ASN A 734 -46.89 -2.22 -8.38
CA ASN A 734 -46.31 -3.52 -8.72
C ASN A 734 -47.10 -4.20 -9.84
N GLY A 735 -48.44 -4.19 -9.79
CA GLY A 735 -49.30 -4.72 -10.86
C GLY A 735 -49.26 -3.92 -12.18
N GLN A 736 -48.68 -2.71 -12.17
CA GLN A 736 -48.40 -1.96 -13.41
C GLN A 736 -46.99 -2.27 -13.94
N ILE A 737 -46.03 -2.54 -13.05
CA ILE A 737 -44.68 -2.97 -13.42
C ILE A 737 -44.69 -4.39 -13.98
N PHE A 738 -45.40 -5.31 -13.32
CA PHE A 738 -45.54 -6.70 -13.75
C PHE A 738 -46.78 -6.87 -14.64
N SER A 739 -46.68 -6.43 -15.88
CA SER A 739 -47.78 -6.39 -16.84
C SER A 739 -47.46 -7.12 -18.15
N ALA A 740 -48.50 -7.55 -18.87
CA ALA A 740 -48.37 -8.20 -20.17
C ALA A 740 -47.90 -7.25 -21.29
N ASP A 741 -48.18 -5.94 -21.17
CA ASP A 741 -47.65 -4.87 -22.02
C ASP A 741 -46.22 -4.50 -21.59
N GLU A 742 -45.28 -5.43 -21.81
CA GLU A 742 -43.88 -5.25 -21.42
C GLU A 742 -43.06 -4.39 -22.40
N ILE A 743 -41.92 -3.90 -21.91
CA ILE A 743 -40.90 -3.25 -22.72
C ILE A 743 -40.11 -4.31 -23.48
N ASP A 744 -39.77 -4.02 -24.74
CA ASP A 744 -38.97 -4.89 -25.59
C ASP A 744 -37.57 -5.13 -25.00
N ASN A 745 -37.11 -6.38 -25.03
CA ASN A 745 -35.77 -6.76 -24.60
C ASN A 745 -34.67 -6.07 -25.43
N GLU A 746 -34.88 -5.78 -26.71
CA GLU A 746 -33.93 -5.00 -27.53
C GLU A 746 -33.77 -3.57 -27.01
N ILE A 747 -34.83 -2.97 -26.45
CA ILE A 747 -34.74 -1.66 -25.80
C ILE A 747 -34.03 -1.81 -24.45
N LEU A 748 -34.39 -2.82 -23.67
CA LEU A 748 -33.96 -3.01 -22.28
C LEU A 748 -32.50 -3.46 -22.14
N PHE A 749 -31.98 -4.24 -23.11
CA PHE A 749 -30.68 -4.93 -23.03
C PHE A 749 -29.70 -4.59 -24.15
N ASP A 750 -30.11 -3.94 -25.25
CA ASP A 750 -29.20 -3.58 -26.36
C ASP A 750 -28.99 -2.07 -26.51
N LYS A 751 -29.58 -1.24 -25.66
CA LYS A 751 -29.43 0.23 -25.63
C LYS A 751 -28.97 0.71 -24.25
N ASN A 752 -28.59 1.98 -24.16
CA ASN A 752 -28.26 2.61 -22.88
C ASN A 752 -29.53 2.79 -22.03
N VAL A 753 -29.64 2.07 -20.91
CA VAL A 753 -30.83 2.05 -20.05
C VAL A 753 -30.47 2.23 -18.58
N ILE A 754 -31.31 2.96 -17.86
CA ILE A 754 -31.27 3.10 -16.40
C ILE A 754 -32.59 2.61 -15.83
N VAL A 755 -32.54 1.61 -14.96
CA VAL A 755 -33.68 1.11 -14.19
C VAL A 755 -33.56 1.62 -12.75
N ASP A 756 -34.33 2.67 -12.44
CA ASP A 756 -34.37 3.32 -11.14
C ASP A 756 -35.43 2.69 -10.21
N LEU A 757 -34.95 1.87 -9.26
CA LEU A 757 -35.76 1.21 -8.24
C LEU A 757 -35.67 1.91 -6.87
N SER A 758 -35.00 3.07 -6.78
CA SER A 758 -34.78 3.81 -5.52
C SER A 758 -36.05 4.08 -4.72
N ARG A 759 -37.19 4.26 -5.42
CA ARG A 759 -38.49 4.59 -4.83
C ARG A 759 -39.30 3.39 -4.32
N ILE A 760 -38.83 2.16 -4.53
CA ILE A 760 -39.44 0.97 -3.91
C ILE A 760 -39.04 0.93 -2.43
N GLY A 761 -39.99 0.64 -1.54
CA GLY A 761 -39.72 0.47 -0.11
C GLY A 761 -39.27 -0.95 0.27
N SER A 762 -39.85 -1.97 -0.36
CA SER A 762 -39.58 -3.39 -0.05
C SER A 762 -38.26 -3.86 -0.68
N LEU A 763 -37.36 -4.39 0.16
CA LEU A 763 -36.13 -5.05 -0.31
C LEU A 763 -36.47 -6.33 -1.11
N GLU A 764 -37.41 -7.16 -0.64
CA GLU A 764 -37.87 -8.38 -1.37
C GLU A 764 -38.32 -8.03 -2.80
N THR A 765 -38.99 -6.89 -3.00
CA THR A 765 -39.46 -6.44 -4.32
C THR A 765 -38.32 -5.89 -5.19
N LYS A 766 -37.33 -5.18 -4.60
CA LYS A 766 -36.13 -4.75 -5.34
C LYS A 766 -35.34 -5.96 -5.82
N SER A 767 -35.04 -6.91 -4.92
CA SER A 767 -34.36 -8.16 -5.23
C SER A 767 -35.06 -8.92 -6.34
N LEU A 768 -36.39 -9.04 -6.27
CA LEU A 768 -37.18 -9.74 -7.29
C LEU A 768 -37.06 -9.08 -8.67
N ILE A 769 -37.20 -7.75 -8.77
CA ILE A 769 -37.05 -7.04 -10.05
C ILE A 769 -35.61 -7.18 -10.58
N MET A 770 -34.59 -6.99 -9.73
CA MET A 770 -33.19 -7.17 -10.09
C MET A 770 -32.93 -8.59 -10.63
N GLY A 771 -33.44 -9.63 -9.95
CA GLY A 771 -33.30 -11.03 -10.37
C GLY A 771 -34.00 -11.35 -11.68
N ILE A 772 -35.23 -10.85 -11.89
CA ILE A 772 -35.96 -11.00 -13.16
C ILE A 772 -35.21 -10.33 -14.32
N LEU A 773 -34.64 -9.14 -14.10
CA LEU A 773 -33.84 -8.43 -15.11
C LEU A 773 -32.59 -9.22 -15.50
N VAL A 774 -31.84 -9.75 -14.52
CA VAL A 774 -30.65 -10.58 -14.76
C VAL A 774 -31.01 -11.89 -15.47
N MET A 775 -32.11 -12.54 -15.08
CA MET A 775 -32.63 -13.75 -15.73
C MET A 775 -32.98 -13.50 -17.20
N ARG A 776 -33.80 -12.47 -17.48
CA ARG A 776 -34.22 -12.10 -18.84
C ARG A 776 -33.04 -11.66 -19.71
N LEU A 777 -32.06 -10.96 -19.14
CA LEU A 777 -30.83 -10.58 -19.82
C LEU A 777 -30.05 -11.83 -20.28
N ASN A 778 -29.91 -12.83 -19.40
CA ASN A 778 -29.25 -14.09 -19.75
C ASN A 778 -29.98 -14.80 -20.89
N GLU A 779 -31.31 -14.93 -20.80
CA GLU A 779 -32.14 -15.56 -21.84
C GLU A 779 -32.08 -14.82 -23.18
N HIS A 780 -32.07 -13.48 -23.16
CA HIS A 780 -31.88 -12.63 -24.35
C HIS A 780 -30.49 -12.81 -24.97
N ARG A 781 -29.43 -12.79 -24.16
CA ARG A 781 -28.04 -12.97 -24.61
C ARG A 781 -27.80 -14.36 -25.20
N MET A 782 -28.31 -15.41 -24.55
CA MET A 782 -28.22 -16.78 -25.04
C MET A 782 -28.96 -16.98 -26.37
N SER A 783 -30.09 -16.28 -26.56
CA SER A 783 -30.91 -16.37 -27.77
C SER A 783 -30.33 -15.61 -28.96
N ASN A 784 -29.77 -14.43 -28.74
CA ASN A 784 -29.34 -13.52 -29.84
C ASN A 784 -27.86 -13.63 -30.21
N THR A 785 -27.01 -14.27 -29.40
CA THR A 785 -25.57 -14.27 -29.63
C THR A 785 -25.11 -15.36 -30.60
N LYS A 786 -24.63 -14.95 -31.78
CA LYS A 786 -24.02 -15.85 -32.77
C LYS A 786 -22.55 -16.15 -32.44
N GLY A 787 -22.34 -17.16 -31.60
CA GLY A 787 -21.03 -17.76 -31.28
C GLY A 787 -20.48 -17.42 -29.89
N MET A 788 -19.66 -18.31 -29.34
CA MET A 788 -19.10 -18.19 -27.98
C MET A 788 -17.87 -17.27 -27.90
N ASN A 789 -17.53 -16.83 -26.69
CA ASN A 789 -16.34 -16.03 -26.35
C ASN A 789 -16.26 -14.71 -27.15
N GLN A 790 -17.38 -14.00 -27.22
CA GLN A 790 -17.42 -12.67 -27.83
C GLN A 790 -16.57 -11.66 -27.05
N PRO A 791 -15.99 -10.63 -27.72
CA PRO A 791 -15.44 -9.47 -27.02
C PRO A 791 -16.54 -8.73 -26.26
N LEU A 792 -16.16 -7.84 -25.34
CA LEU A 792 -17.12 -6.97 -24.64
C LEU A 792 -17.99 -6.21 -25.65
N LYS A 793 -19.32 -6.24 -25.44
CA LYS A 793 -20.35 -5.55 -26.25
C LYS A 793 -21.27 -4.68 -25.40
N HIS A 794 -21.56 -5.11 -24.18
CA HIS A 794 -22.48 -4.45 -23.27
C HIS A 794 -22.01 -4.63 -21.83
N VAL A 795 -22.38 -3.70 -20.94
CA VAL A 795 -22.09 -3.77 -19.51
C VAL A 795 -23.33 -3.53 -18.65
N THR A 796 -23.63 -4.46 -17.75
CA THR A 796 -24.66 -4.31 -16.73
C THR A 796 -24.06 -3.89 -15.39
N VAL A 797 -24.49 -2.75 -14.85
CA VAL A 797 -24.16 -2.28 -13.48
C VAL A 797 -25.22 -2.78 -12.51
N LEU A 798 -24.79 -3.55 -11.51
CA LEU A 798 -25.59 -3.98 -10.37
C LEU A 798 -25.12 -3.20 -9.12
N GLU A 799 -25.83 -2.13 -8.76
CA GLU A 799 -25.59 -1.40 -7.50
C GLU A 799 -26.26 -2.09 -6.32
N GLU A 800 -25.64 -1.97 -5.14
CA GLU A 800 -26.02 -2.68 -3.90
C GLU A 800 -26.32 -4.17 -4.16
N ALA A 801 -25.36 -4.85 -4.80
CA ALA A 801 -25.53 -6.21 -5.31
C ALA A 801 -25.90 -7.25 -4.24
N HIS A 802 -25.60 -6.99 -2.95
CA HIS A 802 -26.06 -7.81 -1.82
C HIS A 802 -27.59 -8.01 -1.76
N ASN A 803 -28.38 -7.19 -2.48
CA ASN A 803 -29.83 -7.39 -2.58
C ASN A 803 -30.20 -8.71 -3.29
N ILE A 804 -29.41 -9.16 -4.27
CA ILE A 804 -29.63 -10.43 -5.01
C ILE A 804 -28.51 -11.44 -4.83
N LEU A 805 -27.29 -11.00 -4.54
CA LEU A 805 -26.11 -11.85 -4.31
C LEU A 805 -25.78 -11.89 -2.82
N LYS A 806 -26.80 -12.03 -1.98
CA LYS A 806 -26.67 -11.96 -0.52
C LYS A 806 -25.89 -13.15 0.04
N ARG A 807 -24.88 -12.89 0.86
CA ARG A 807 -24.21 -13.94 1.63
C ARG A 807 -25.16 -14.59 2.63
N THR A 808 -25.24 -15.91 2.60
CA THR A 808 -25.99 -16.72 3.57
C THR A 808 -25.03 -17.42 4.53
N SER A 809 -25.50 -17.79 5.73
CA SER A 809 -24.69 -18.55 6.68
C SER A 809 -24.48 -19.98 6.19
N SER A 810 -23.23 -20.46 6.26
CA SER A 810 -22.87 -21.85 5.99
C SER A 810 -23.06 -22.78 7.20
N GLU A 811 -23.75 -22.31 8.25
CA GLU A 811 -24.11 -23.12 9.41
C GLU A 811 -25.17 -24.14 9.01
N GLN A 812 -24.77 -25.42 9.00
CA GLN A 812 -25.67 -26.53 8.74
C GLN A 812 -26.60 -26.73 9.95
N ASN A 813 -27.82 -26.19 9.88
CA ASN A 813 -28.91 -26.72 10.70
C ASN A 813 -29.15 -28.18 10.28
N PRO A 814 -29.14 -29.16 11.21
CA PRO A 814 -29.33 -30.58 10.87
C PRO A 814 -30.65 -30.92 10.16
N GLU A 815 -31.64 -30.02 10.23
CA GLU A 815 -33.00 -30.23 9.68
C GLU A 815 -33.27 -29.46 8.37
N GLY A 816 -32.28 -28.80 7.75
CA GLY A 816 -32.53 -28.09 6.49
C GLY A 816 -31.28 -27.75 5.66
N SER A 817 -31.31 -28.11 4.38
CA SER A 817 -30.33 -27.63 3.39
C SER A 817 -30.49 -26.13 3.13
N ASN A 818 -29.38 -25.37 3.07
CA ASN A 818 -29.39 -23.94 2.75
C ASN A 818 -29.73 -23.68 1.27
N MET A 819 -31.02 -23.75 0.94
CA MET A 819 -31.55 -23.59 -0.42
C MET A 819 -31.30 -22.20 -0.99
N THR A 820 -31.43 -21.15 -0.17
CA THR A 820 -31.18 -19.77 -0.60
C THR A 820 -29.71 -19.56 -0.95
N GLY A 821 -28.77 -20.07 -0.15
CA GLY A 821 -27.34 -20.00 -0.47
C GLY A 821 -27.00 -20.69 -1.79
N LYS A 822 -27.55 -21.88 -2.03
CA LYS A 822 -27.39 -22.58 -3.32
C LYS A 822 -28.00 -21.80 -4.49
N SER A 823 -29.16 -21.17 -4.29
CA SER A 823 -29.82 -20.37 -5.34
C SER A 823 -29.02 -19.10 -5.68
N VAL A 824 -28.39 -18.47 -4.67
CA VAL A 824 -27.45 -17.35 -4.87
C VAL A 824 -26.18 -17.78 -5.62
N GLU A 825 -25.62 -18.95 -5.29
CA GLU A 825 -24.47 -19.53 -6.02
C GLU A 825 -24.82 -19.82 -7.49
N MET A 826 -26.02 -20.37 -7.75
CA MET A 826 -26.50 -20.62 -9.12
C MET A 826 -26.70 -19.33 -9.91
N LEU A 827 -27.30 -18.29 -9.33
CA LEU A 827 -27.42 -16.95 -9.95
C LEU A 827 -26.06 -16.32 -10.24
N SER A 828 -25.11 -16.45 -9.31
CA SER A 828 -23.72 -15.98 -9.44
C SER A 828 -22.96 -16.68 -10.58
N ASN A 829 -23.18 -17.98 -10.75
CA ASN A 829 -22.62 -18.74 -11.87
C ASN A 829 -23.29 -18.39 -13.20
N ALA A 830 -24.60 -18.17 -13.22
CA ALA A 830 -25.32 -17.69 -14.41
C ALA A 830 -24.80 -16.31 -14.88
N ILE A 831 -24.47 -15.41 -13.94
CA ILE A 831 -23.76 -14.15 -14.23
C ILE A 831 -22.38 -14.43 -14.84
N ALA A 832 -21.61 -15.34 -14.23
CA ALA A 832 -20.26 -15.70 -14.69
C ALA A 832 -20.22 -16.36 -16.09
N GLU A 833 -21.30 -17.00 -16.53
CA GLU A 833 -21.41 -17.61 -17.86
C GLU A 833 -21.70 -16.57 -18.96
N MET A 834 -22.41 -15.49 -18.63
CA MET A 834 -22.75 -14.42 -19.59
C MET A 834 -21.53 -13.71 -20.21
N ARG A 835 -20.33 -13.83 -19.58
CA ARG A 835 -19.05 -13.39 -20.19
C ARG A 835 -18.83 -13.94 -21.60
N THR A 836 -19.33 -15.15 -21.88
CA THR A 836 -19.18 -15.81 -23.19
C THR A 836 -19.95 -15.10 -24.30
N TYR A 837 -20.99 -14.35 -23.95
CA TYR A 837 -21.81 -13.57 -24.89
C TYR A 837 -21.30 -12.13 -25.11
N GLY A 838 -20.26 -11.71 -24.36
CA GLY A 838 -19.72 -10.35 -24.39
C GLY A 838 -20.40 -9.39 -23.40
N GLU A 839 -21.15 -9.93 -22.44
CA GLU A 839 -21.82 -9.17 -21.37
C GLU A 839 -20.87 -9.05 -20.17
N GLY A 840 -20.41 -7.84 -19.87
CA GLY A 840 -19.67 -7.53 -18.65
C GLY A 840 -20.62 -7.16 -17.51
N PHE A 841 -20.27 -7.52 -16.28
CA PHE A 841 -21.00 -7.06 -15.10
C PHE A 841 -20.10 -6.18 -14.24
N ILE A 842 -20.60 -5.02 -13.81
CA ILE A 842 -20.02 -4.20 -12.76
C ILE A 842 -20.85 -4.44 -11.50
N ILE A 843 -20.33 -5.26 -10.59
CA ILE A 843 -20.94 -5.58 -9.30
C ILE A 843 -20.43 -4.56 -8.29
N SER A 844 -21.30 -3.68 -7.80
CA SER A 844 -20.98 -2.63 -6.84
C SER A 844 -21.65 -2.89 -5.49
N ASP A 845 -20.86 -2.80 -4.41
CA ASP A 845 -21.38 -2.91 -3.04
C ASP A 845 -20.56 -2.10 -2.02
N GLN A 846 -21.19 -1.68 -0.93
CA GLN A 846 -20.49 -0.98 0.16
C GLN A 846 -19.71 -1.93 1.08
N SER A 847 -20.19 -3.16 1.27
CA SER A 847 -19.62 -4.13 2.20
C SER A 847 -19.43 -5.49 1.53
N PRO A 848 -18.19 -5.84 1.13
CA PRO A 848 -17.86 -7.14 0.54
C PRO A 848 -18.38 -8.34 1.34
N SER A 849 -18.41 -8.27 2.67
CA SER A 849 -18.88 -9.37 3.51
C SER A 849 -20.38 -9.64 3.43
N ALA A 850 -21.19 -8.68 2.94
CA ALA A 850 -22.61 -8.87 2.65
C ALA A 850 -22.89 -9.59 1.32
N VAL A 851 -21.92 -9.59 0.40
CA VAL A 851 -22.01 -10.23 -0.92
C VAL A 851 -21.48 -11.67 -0.84
N ASP A 852 -22.09 -12.59 -1.59
CA ASP A 852 -21.64 -13.97 -1.65
C ASP A 852 -20.24 -14.11 -2.27
N LEU A 853 -19.46 -15.04 -1.72
CA LEU A 853 -18.06 -15.24 -2.10
C LEU A 853 -17.90 -15.78 -3.53
N SER A 854 -18.89 -16.45 -4.10
CA SER A 854 -18.88 -16.87 -5.51
C SER A 854 -18.83 -15.65 -6.45
N ALA A 855 -19.67 -14.63 -6.21
CA ALA A 855 -19.74 -13.44 -7.04
C ALA A 855 -18.45 -12.61 -6.97
N ILE A 856 -17.86 -12.53 -5.78
CA ILE A 856 -16.52 -11.91 -5.61
C ILE A 856 -15.44 -12.77 -6.27
N ARG A 857 -15.49 -14.10 -6.26
CA ARG A 857 -14.47 -14.94 -6.94
C ARG A 857 -14.59 -14.92 -8.47
N ASN A 858 -15.80 -14.85 -9.00
CA ASN A 858 -16.09 -14.92 -10.43
C ASN A 858 -15.85 -13.60 -11.18
N THR A 859 -15.56 -12.50 -10.48
CA THR A 859 -15.17 -11.22 -11.07
C THR A 859 -13.65 -11.14 -11.26
N ASN A 860 -13.20 -10.85 -12.48
CA ASN A 860 -11.80 -10.72 -12.84
C ASN A 860 -11.18 -9.39 -12.35
N THR A 861 -11.84 -8.27 -12.62
CA THR A 861 -11.31 -6.94 -12.29
C THR A 861 -11.75 -6.54 -10.88
N LYS A 862 -10.84 -6.02 -10.07
CA LYS A 862 -11.06 -5.56 -8.69
C LYS A 862 -10.76 -4.08 -8.59
N ILE A 863 -11.69 -3.30 -8.03
CA ILE A 863 -11.46 -1.91 -7.66
C ILE A 863 -11.93 -1.72 -6.21
N ILE A 864 -10.96 -1.73 -5.29
CA ILE A 864 -11.21 -1.72 -3.84
C ILE A 864 -10.82 -0.35 -3.30
N MET A 865 -11.82 0.48 -3.07
CA MET A 865 -11.65 1.80 -2.45
C MET A 865 -11.61 1.67 -0.92
N ARG A 866 -11.57 2.80 -0.20
CA ARG A 866 -11.47 2.79 1.27
C ARG A 866 -12.55 1.94 1.95
N LEU A 867 -12.13 0.91 2.67
CA LEU A 867 -12.94 0.05 3.54
C LEU A 867 -12.41 0.14 4.98
N PRO A 868 -13.21 0.57 5.98
CA PRO A 868 -12.75 0.62 7.37
C PRO A 868 -12.68 -0.76 8.06
N ASP A 869 -13.68 -1.61 7.83
CA ASP A 869 -13.82 -2.90 8.54
C ASP A 869 -12.74 -3.92 8.14
N GLU A 870 -12.20 -4.68 9.10
CA GLU A 870 -11.13 -5.66 8.82
C GLU A 870 -11.62 -6.85 8.00
N THR A 871 -12.85 -7.32 8.25
CA THR A 871 -13.43 -8.47 7.53
C THR A 871 -13.61 -8.12 6.06
N ASP A 872 -14.16 -6.94 5.78
CA ASP A 872 -14.31 -6.41 4.42
C ASP A 872 -12.96 -6.19 3.73
N ARG A 873 -11.99 -5.58 4.43
CA ARG A 873 -10.61 -5.38 3.91
C ARG A 873 -9.95 -6.71 3.56
N ARG A 874 -10.03 -7.71 4.45
CA ARG A 874 -9.41 -9.03 4.25
C ARG A 874 -10.10 -9.79 3.11
N LEU A 875 -11.43 -9.76 3.04
CA LEU A 875 -12.21 -10.46 2.01
C LEU A 875 -11.94 -9.89 0.61
N ALA A 876 -12.10 -8.57 0.44
CA ALA A 876 -11.85 -7.92 -0.84
C ALA A 876 -10.36 -7.97 -1.19
N GLY A 877 -9.47 -7.64 -0.25
CA GLY A 877 -8.03 -7.56 -0.48
C GLY A 877 -7.41 -8.90 -0.88
N LYS A 878 -7.78 -10.00 -0.23
CA LYS A 878 -7.33 -11.34 -0.64
C LYS A 878 -7.91 -11.79 -1.99
N SER A 879 -9.08 -11.27 -2.40
CA SER A 879 -9.60 -11.49 -3.77
C SER A 879 -8.83 -10.70 -4.85
N ALA A 880 -7.99 -9.74 -4.46
CA ALA A 880 -7.10 -8.94 -5.31
C ALA A 880 -5.61 -9.26 -5.06
N ALA A 881 -5.30 -10.45 -4.56
CA ALA A 881 -3.95 -10.95 -4.29
C ALA A 881 -3.09 -10.10 -3.31
N LEU A 882 -3.70 -9.30 -2.43
CA LEU A 882 -2.94 -8.46 -1.49
C LEU A 882 -2.20 -9.27 -0.40
N LYS A 883 -0.99 -8.82 -0.11
CA LYS A 883 -0.17 -9.24 1.04
C LYS A 883 -0.82 -8.71 2.34
N ASP A 884 -0.53 -9.34 3.49
CA ASP A 884 -1.23 -9.00 4.75
C ASP A 884 -0.89 -7.60 5.27
N ASP A 885 0.33 -7.12 5.01
CA ASP A 885 0.80 -5.78 5.32
C ASP A 885 0.07 -4.68 4.52
N GLN A 886 -0.31 -4.97 3.28
CA GLN A 886 -1.07 -4.09 2.37
C GLN A 886 -2.56 -3.96 2.77
N LEU A 887 -3.13 -4.91 3.51
CA LEU A 887 -4.55 -4.87 3.92
C LEU A 887 -4.86 -3.67 4.83
N ASP A 888 -3.88 -3.18 5.60
CA ASP A 888 -4.05 -1.99 6.45
C ASP A 888 -4.06 -0.68 5.68
N GLU A 889 -3.48 -0.62 4.48
CA GLU A 889 -3.53 0.57 3.64
C GLU A 889 -4.93 0.85 3.10
N ILE A 890 -5.76 -0.18 2.89
CA ILE A 890 -7.14 -0.04 2.42
C ILE A 890 -7.96 0.87 3.33
N ALA A 891 -7.73 0.85 4.65
CA ALA A 891 -8.42 1.73 5.60
C ALA A 891 -7.98 3.20 5.49
N LYS A 892 -6.74 3.44 5.04
CA LYS A 892 -6.10 4.76 4.96
C LYS A 892 -6.33 5.48 3.64
N LEU A 893 -6.82 4.79 2.59
CA LEU A 893 -6.91 5.35 1.24
C LEU A 893 -7.70 6.68 1.19
N PRO A 894 -7.16 7.74 0.56
CA PRO A 894 -7.90 8.98 0.37
C PRO A 894 -9.05 8.79 -0.63
N LYS A 895 -10.01 9.72 -0.64
CA LYS A 895 -11.12 9.72 -1.60
C LYS A 895 -10.58 9.69 -3.05
N GLY A 896 -11.15 8.83 -3.88
CA GLY A 896 -10.74 8.64 -5.27
C GLY A 896 -9.46 7.81 -5.46
N VAL A 897 -8.88 7.22 -4.40
CA VAL A 897 -7.85 6.19 -4.53
C VAL A 897 -8.43 4.81 -4.25
N ALA A 898 -8.00 3.83 -5.04
CA ALA A 898 -8.38 2.42 -4.90
C ALA A 898 -7.17 1.50 -5.13
N VAL A 899 -7.19 0.33 -4.52
CA VAL A 899 -6.43 -0.83 -5.02
C VAL A 899 -7.10 -1.30 -6.31
N VAL A 900 -6.33 -1.47 -7.36
CA VAL A 900 -6.79 -1.97 -8.66
C VAL A 900 -5.99 -3.22 -9.03
N TYR A 901 -6.72 -4.25 -9.43
CA TYR A 901 -6.16 -5.51 -9.93
C TYR A 901 -7.01 -6.04 -11.07
N GLN A 902 -6.38 -6.70 -12.03
CA GLN A 902 -7.01 -7.49 -13.08
C GLN A 902 -6.18 -8.76 -13.23
N ASN A 903 -6.76 -9.89 -13.61
CA ASN A 903 -5.99 -11.13 -13.78
C ASN A 903 -4.82 -10.93 -14.75
N ASP A 904 -3.81 -11.80 -14.57
CA ASP A 904 -2.53 -11.79 -15.28
C ASP A 904 -1.61 -10.61 -14.94
N TRP A 905 -2.04 -9.66 -14.10
CA TRP A 905 -1.13 -8.66 -13.49
C TRP A 905 -0.23 -9.34 -12.45
N LEU A 906 1.05 -8.95 -12.41
CA LEU A 906 2.02 -9.51 -11.47
C LEU A 906 1.68 -9.18 -10.02
N GLU A 907 1.30 -7.92 -9.77
CA GLU A 907 0.95 -7.39 -8.45
C GLU A 907 -0.13 -6.30 -8.60
N PRO A 908 -0.97 -6.08 -7.56
CA PRO A 908 -1.95 -5.01 -7.54
C PRO A 908 -1.30 -3.62 -7.41
N VAL A 909 -1.88 -2.63 -8.10
CA VAL A 909 -1.47 -1.21 -8.03
C VAL A 909 -2.43 -0.42 -7.16
N LEU A 910 -1.95 0.65 -6.54
CA LEU A 910 -2.83 1.74 -6.09
C LEU A 910 -3.07 2.70 -7.24
N CYS A 911 -4.30 3.14 -7.44
CA CYS A 911 -4.73 4.02 -8.53
C CYS A 911 -5.46 5.25 -7.98
N ARG A 912 -5.01 6.45 -8.36
CA ARG A 912 -5.81 7.67 -8.33
C ARG A 912 -6.74 7.63 -9.54
N ILE A 913 -8.01 7.35 -9.29
CA ILE A 913 -9.06 7.28 -10.31
C ILE A 913 -9.33 8.70 -10.83
N ASN A 914 -9.51 8.84 -12.15
CA ASN A 914 -9.92 10.10 -12.74
C ASN A 914 -11.23 10.60 -12.13
N LYS A 915 -11.40 11.92 -12.07
CA LYS A 915 -12.70 12.51 -11.78
C LYS A 915 -13.51 12.52 -13.07
N PHE A 916 -14.75 12.03 -13.02
CA PHE A 916 -15.66 12.12 -14.15
C PHE A 916 -15.99 13.60 -14.44
N ASP A 917 -15.85 14.00 -15.71
CA ASP A 917 -16.00 15.39 -16.17
C ASP A 917 -17.44 15.78 -16.56
N GLY A 918 -18.40 14.84 -16.53
CA GLY A 918 -19.80 15.11 -16.86
C GLY A 918 -20.55 15.98 -15.84
N GLU A 919 -21.54 16.73 -16.32
CA GLU A 919 -22.35 17.64 -15.49
C GLU A 919 -23.51 16.92 -14.79
N GLU A 920 -23.55 16.98 -13.46
CA GLU A 920 -24.70 16.52 -12.66
C GLU A 920 -25.89 17.48 -12.83
N LYS A 921 -27.02 16.98 -13.35
CA LYS A 921 -28.25 17.76 -13.53
C LYS A 921 -29.47 16.96 -13.04
N PRO A 922 -30.37 17.54 -12.24
CA PRO A 922 -31.60 16.85 -11.84
C PRO A 922 -32.39 16.35 -13.05
N TYR A 923 -32.69 15.05 -13.09
CA TYR A 923 -33.48 14.47 -14.18
C TYR A 923 -34.90 15.05 -14.19
N VAL A 924 -35.34 15.54 -15.35
CA VAL A 924 -36.69 16.07 -15.58
C VAL A 924 -37.37 15.19 -16.61
N PHE A 925 -38.46 14.54 -16.21
CA PHE A 925 -39.24 13.67 -17.09
C PHE A 925 -40.32 14.46 -17.83
N ASP A 926 -40.32 14.38 -19.16
CA ASP A 926 -41.35 15.00 -20.01
C ASP A 926 -42.56 14.07 -20.18
N GLN A 927 -43.61 14.36 -19.41
CA GLN A 927 -44.87 13.63 -19.43
C GLN A 927 -45.65 13.75 -20.75
N THR A 928 -45.32 14.70 -21.64
CA THR A 928 -46.05 14.87 -22.92
C THR A 928 -45.98 13.65 -23.84
N THR A 929 -45.02 12.75 -23.59
CA THR A 929 -44.80 11.53 -24.37
C THR A 929 -45.75 10.36 -24.01
N ILE A 930 -46.38 10.35 -22.83
CA ILE A 930 -47.25 9.23 -22.39
C ILE A 930 -48.73 9.54 -22.66
N LEU A 931 -49.13 9.41 -23.93
CA LEU A 931 -50.53 9.34 -24.36
C LEU A 931 -51.00 7.92 -24.73
N ARG A 932 -50.45 6.87 -24.08
CA ARG A 932 -50.98 5.48 -24.17
C ARG A 932 -52.28 5.24 -23.37
N LYS A 933 -53.11 6.27 -23.16
CA LYS A 933 -54.46 6.08 -22.59
C LYS A 933 -55.44 5.50 -23.62
N ASP A 934 -55.18 5.73 -24.90
CA ASP A 934 -56.09 5.34 -25.98
C ASP A 934 -56.16 3.81 -26.17
N ASP A 935 -55.05 3.09 -26.35
CA ASP A 935 -55.04 1.68 -26.79
C ASP A 935 -55.99 0.76 -25.99
N ASN A 936 -56.03 0.87 -24.66
CA ASN A 936 -56.91 0.03 -23.83
C ASN A 936 -58.38 0.52 -23.83
N LEU A 937 -58.64 1.82 -24.05
CA LEU A 937 -60.00 2.35 -24.24
C LEU A 937 -60.52 1.96 -25.63
N ILE A 938 -59.67 2.08 -26.66
CA ILE A 938 -59.92 1.64 -28.03
C ILE A 938 -60.21 0.13 -28.05
N PHE A 939 -59.34 -0.70 -27.48
CA PHE A 939 -59.54 -2.15 -27.41
C PHE A 939 -60.87 -2.53 -26.73
N LYS A 940 -61.18 -1.94 -25.56
CA LYS A 940 -62.46 -2.17 -24.88
C LYS A 940 -63.65 -1.78 -25.77
N SER A 941 -63.57 -0.65 -26.44
CA SER A 941 -64.64 -0.14 -27.30
C SER A 941 -64.85 -1.03 -28.52
N GLU A 942 -63.77 -1.41 -29.19
CA GLU A 942 -63.79 -2.29 -30.35
C GLU A 942 -64.30 -3.70 -30.01
N LEU A 943 -63.98 -4.19 -28.81
CA LEU A 943 -64.45 -5.48 -28.33
C LEU A 943 -65.95 -5.40 -27.95
N LEU A 944 -66.38 -4.30 -27.33
CA LEU A 944 -67.80 -4.07 -27.03
C LEU A 944 -68.63 -3.97 -28.32
N LYS A 945 -68.13 -3.33 -29.37
CA LYS A 945 -68.78 -3.35 -30.70
C LYS A 945 -68.99 -4.79 -31.18
N LEU A 946 -67.95 -5.62 -31.18
CA LEU A 946 -68.02 -7.04 -31.59
C LEU A 946 -69.03 -7.85 -30.77
N LEU A 947 -68.99 -7.70 -29.44
CA LEU A 947 -69.86 -8.43 -28.53
C LEU A 947 -71.34 -8.04 -28.70
N LEU A 948 -71.63 -6.81 -29.13
CA LEU A 948 -72.98 -6.23 -29.19
C LEU A 948 -73.59 -6.16 -30.60
N ILE A 949 -72.92 -6.62 -31.67
CA ILE A 949 -73.49 -6.63 -33.04
C ILE A 949 -74.88 -7.27 -33.05
N GLY A 950 -75.04 -8.42 -32.37
CA GLY A 950 -76.31 -9.14 -32.22
C GLY A 950 -77.39 -8.45 -31.36
N ARG A 951 -77.26 -7.14 -31.09
CA ARG A 951 -78.20 -6.30 -30.33
C ARG A 951 -78.62 -5.04 -31.11
N ASN A 952 -78.92 -5.21 -32.39
CA ASN A 952 -79.37 -4.17 -33.34
C ASN A 952 -78.34 -3.06 -33.65
N LEU A 953 -77.03 -3.34 -33.55
CA LEU A 953 -75.98 -2.45 -34.06
C LEU A 953 -75.74 -2.68 -35.57
N GLU A 954 -76.75 -2.40 -36.40
CA GLU A 954 -76.83 -2.82 -37.82
C GLU A 954 -75.79 -2.19 -38.78
N SER A 955 -74.85 -1.36 -38.31
CA SER A 955 -73.89 -0.66 -39.19
C SER A 955 -72.48 -0.45 -38.60
N VAL A 956 -72.08 -1.27 -37.63
CA VAL A 956 -70.77 -1.12 -36.96
C VAL A 956 -69.71 -2.03 -37.58
N GLU A 957 -68.79 -1.45 -38.36
CA GLU A 957 -67.56 -2.14 -38.75
C GLU A 957 -66.66 -2.37 -37.52
N VAL A 958 -66.09 -3.58 -37.41
CA VAL A 958 -65.18 -3.99 -36.33
C VAL A 958 -63.81 -4.32 -36.89
N ASP A 959 -62.77 -3.65 -36.39
CA ASP A 959 -61.39 -3.97 -36.74
C ASP A 959 -60.87 -5.19 -35.95
N VAL A 960 -61.11 -6.38 -36.52
CA VAL A 960 -60.66 -7.67 -35.97
C VAL A 960 -59.13 -7.77 -35.93
N SER A 961 -58.41 -7.09 -36.82
CA SER A 961 -56.94 -7.03 -36.83
C SER A 961 -56.42 -6.24 -35.62
N LEU A 962 -56.99 -5.06 -35.38
CA LEU A 962 -56.69 -4.24 -34.20
C LEU A 962 -57.00 -4.99 -32.90
N LEU A 963 -58.15 -5.67 -32.84
CA LEU A 963 -58.52 -6.51 -31.69
C LEU A 963 -57.50 -7.62 -31.43
N LYS A 964 -57.04 -8.34 -32.46
CA LYS A 964 -56.00 -9.37 -32.29
C LYS A 964 -54.68 -8.80 -31.78
N ASN A 965 -54.22 -7.69 -32.37
CA ASN A 965 -52.96 -7.05 -32.00
C ASN A 965 -52.97 -6.52 -30.56
N LEU A 966 -54.09 -5.95 -30.10
CA LEU A 966 -54.22 -5.38 -28.76
C LEU A 966 -54.63 -6.43 -27.69
N LEU A 967 -55.13 -7.61 -28.08
CA LEU A 967 -55.57 -8.65 -27.14
C LEU A 967 -54.42 -9.13 -26.23
N ALA A 968 -53.24 -9.34 -26.79
CA ALA A 968 -52.06 -9.82 -26.06
C ALA A 968 -51.62 -8.84 -24.96
N THR A 969 -51.55 -7.54 -25.28
CA THR A 969 -51.14 -6.46 -24.37
C THR A 969 -52.27 -5.94 -23.48
N SER A 970 -53.53 -6.31 -23.75
CA SER A 970 -54.69 -5.92 -22.94
C SER A 970 -54.58 -6.34 -21.46
N LYS A 971 -55.23 -5.58 -20.57
CA LYS A 971 -55.26 -5.81 -19.11
C LYS A 971 -56.24 -6.91 -18.65
N LEU A 972 -56.71 -7.76 -19.58
CA LEU A 972 -57.61 -8.85 -19.25
C LEU A 972 -56.86 -10.04 -18.64
N SER A 973 -57.56 -10.82 -17.82
CA SER A 973 -57.05 -12.12 -17.35
C SER A 973 -56.79 -13.05 -18.53
N THR A 974 -55.84 -13.98 -18.40
CA THR A 974 -55.48 -14.83 -19.54
C THR A 974 -56.63 -15.77 -19.94
N LYS A 975 -57.44 -16.22 -18.96
CA LYS A 975 -58.74 -16.89 -19.20
C LYS A 975 -59.65 -16.07 -20.13
N ASN A 976 -59.81 -14.77 -19.89
CA ASN A 976 -60.69 -13.92 -20.70
C ASN A 976 -60.06 -13.62 -22.07
N LYS A 977 -58.73 -13.46 -22.15
CA LYS A 977 -58.02 -13.38 -23.44
C LYS A 977 -58.27 -14.62 -24.30
N ILE A 978 -58.17 -15.81 -23.72
CA ILE A 978 -58.46 -17.09 -24.40
C ILE A 978 -59.92 -17.13 -24.89
N GLY A 979 -60.88 -16.77 -24.04
CA GLY A 979 -62.30 -16.70 -24.42
C GLY A 979 -62.54 -15.76 -25.60
N ILE A 980 -61.94 -14.56 -25.59
CA ILE A 980 -62.01 -13.61 -26.70
C ILE A 980 -61.30 -14.15 -27.95
N HIS A 981 -60.19 -14.88 -27.81
CA HIS A 981 -59.50 -15.49 -28.95
C HIS A 981 -60.37 -16.54 -29.66
N TYR A 982 -61.16 -17.32 -28.90
CA TYR A 982 -62.17 -18.20 -29.46
C TYR A 982 -63.29 -17.43 -30.15
N LEU A 983 -63.86 -16.38 -29.53
CA LEU A 983 -64.89 -15.54 -30.16
C LEU A 983 -64.39 -14.87 -31.46
N LEU A 984 -63.17 -14.33 -31.47
CA LEU A 984 -62.55 -13.76 -32.68
C LEU A 984 -62.37 -14.81 -33.79
N THR A 985 -62.09 -16.07 -33.42
CA THR A 985 -61.92 -17.18 -34.36
C THR A 985 -63.26 -17.65 -34.92
N GLU A 986 -64.28 -17.76 -34.07
CA GLU A 986 -65.67 -18.04 -34.42
C GLU A 986 -66.21 -16.98 -35.40
N TYR A 987 -66.11 -15.69 -35.03
CA TYR A 987 -66.56 -14.58 -35.88
C TYR A 987 -65.80 -14.48 -37.22
N LEU A 988 -64.49 -14.80 -37.25
CA LEU A 988 -63.73 -14.83 -38.50
C LEU A 988 -64.18 -15.96 -39.44
N LYS A 989 -64.63 -17.09 -38.90
CA LYS A 989 -65.03 -18.28 -39.64
C LYS A 989 -66.50 -18.20 -40.08
N ASP A 990 -67.40 -17.92 -39.15
CA ASP A 990 -68.85 -18.08 -39.30
C ASP A 990 -69.59 -16.74 -39.44
N LYS A 991 -68.92 -15.59 -39.19
CA LYS A 991 -69.48 -14.21 -39.20
C LYS A 991 -70.61 -13.94 -38.21
N GLU A 992 -70.95 -14.93 -37.41
CA GLU A 992 -71.83 -14.84 -36.25
C GLU A 992 -71.09 -15.27 -34.97
N LEU A 993 -71.64 -14.96 -33.80
CA LEU A 993 -71.19 -15.50 -32.51
C LEU A 993 -72.34 -16.26 -31.86
N THR A 994 -72.09 -17.47 -31.36
CA THR A 994 -73.03 -18.22 -30.50
C THR A 994 -73.48 -17.44 -29.27
N LEU A 995 -72.66 -16.48 -28.82
CA LEU A 995 -72.95 -15.56 -27.72
C LEU A 995 -74.07 -14.54 -28.04
N TRP A 996 -74.38 -14.29 -29.32
CA TRP A 996 -75.46 -13.38 -29.71
C TRP A 996 -76.86 -13.99 -29.53
N ASN A 997 -76.97 -15.32 -29.48
CA ASN A 997 -78.24 -16.01 -29.26
C ASN A 997 -78.92 -15.56 -27.97
N VAL A 998 -80.26 -15.45 -28.00
CA VAL A 998 -81.06 -14.93 -26.87
C VAL A 998 -80.84 -15.75 -25.59
N GLU A 999 -80.68 -17.07 -25.70
CA GLU A 999 -80.38 -18.00 -24.60
C GLU A 999 -79.02 -17.73 -23.91
N HIS A 1000 -78.10 -17.06 -24.59
CA HIS A 1000 -76.78 -16.70 -24.07
C HIS A 1000 -76.67 -15.26 -23.58
N PHE A 1001 -77.78 -14.51 -23.53
CA PHE A 1001 -77.76 -13.11 -23.11
C PHE A 1001 -77.20 -12.92 -21.69
N ASP A 1002 -77.46 -13.86 -20.79
CA ASP A 1002 -76.91 -13.84 -19.42
C ASP A 1002 -75.37 -13.90 -19.43
N LYS A 1003 -74.75 -14.69 -20.32
CA LYS A 1003 -73.29 -14.77 -20.46
C LYS A 1003 -72.70 -13.53 -21.13
N LEU A 1004 -73.42 -12.95 -22.10
CA LEU A 1004 -73.03 -11.69 -22.74
C LEU A 1004 -73.05 -10.53 -21.73
N ALA A 1005 -74.08 -10.45 -20.90
CA ALA A 1005 -74.23 -9.45 -19.85
C ALA A 1005 -73.09 -9.52 -18.81
N GLU A 1006 -72.73 -10.73 -18.40
CA GLU A 1006 -71.59 -11.03 -17.50
C GLU A 1006 -70.28 -10.53 -18.10
N LEU A 1007 -69.98 -10.96 -19.35
CA LEU A 1007 -68.74 -10.60 -20.04
C LEU A 1007 -68.59 -9.09 -20.27
N VAL A 1008 -69.68 -8.38 -20.57
CA VAL A 1008 -69.69 -6.91 -20.71
C VAL A 1008 -69.45 -6.22 -19.36
N THR A 1009 -70.01 -6.76 -18.28
CA THR A 1009 -69.85 -6.23 -16.91
C THR A 1009 -68.42 -6.44 -16.40
N GLU A 1010 -67.85 -7.64 -16.59
CA GLU A 1010 -66.43 -7.95 -16.33
C GLU A 1010 -65.50 -7.05 -17.16
N LEU A 1011 -65.74 -6.92 -18.47
CA LEU A 1011 -64.90 -6.12 -19.37
C LEU A 1011 -64.84 -4.64 -18.96
N LEU A 1012 -65.93 -4.11 -18.40
CA LEU A 1012 -65.98 -2.74 -17.91
C LEU A 1012 -65.49 -2.58 -16.46
N ASP A 1013 -65.36 -3.68 -15.68
CA ASP A 1013 -64.91 -3.69 -14.27
C ASP A 1013 -65.74 -2.74 -13.38
N CYS A 1014 -67.06 -2.91 -13.43
CA CYS A 1014 -68.01 -1.89 -12.95
C CYS A 1014 -69.14 -2.38 -12.04
N GLU A 1015 -69.15 -3.64 -11.59
CA GLU A 1015 -70.19 -4.21 -10.68
C GLU A 1015 -70.52 -3.28 -9.50
N THR A 1016 -69.50 -2.90 -8.72
CA THR A 1016 -69.66 -2.00 -7.56
C THR A 1016 -70.11 -0.59 -7.94
N PHE A 1017 -69.84 -0.13 -9.17
CA PHE A 1017 -70.39 1.13 -9.67
C PHE A 1017 -71.87 0.98 -10.03
N VAL A 1018 -72.26 -0.10 -10.70
CA VAL A 1018 -73.66 -0.39 -11.06
C VAL A 1018 -74.52 -0.45 -9.80
N GLU A 1019 -74.08 -1.18 -8.77
CA GLU A 1019 -74.77 -1.22 -7.47
C GLU A 1019 -74.96 0.17 -6.85
N ASN A 1020 -73.91 1.00 -6.86
CA ASN A 1020 -73.97 2.35 -6.28
C ASN A 1020 -74.81 3.30 -7.14
N ALA A 1021 -74.79 3.16 -8.47
CA ALA A 1021 -75.61 3.95 -9.38
C ALA A 1021 -77.10 3.67 -9.14
N ILE A 1022 -77.48 2.40 -8.96
CA ILE A 1022 -78.86 1.98 -8.64
C ILE A 1022 -79.29 2.50 -7.27
N LYS A 1023 -78.46 2.33 -6.22
CA LYS A 1023 -78.77 2.79 -4.86
C LYS A 1023 -78.94 4.32 -4.73
N ASN A 1024 -78.31 5.11 -5.60
CA ASN A 1024 -78.29 6.58 -5.51
C ASN A 1024 -79.09 7.30 -6.63
N ALA A 1025 -79.68 6.59 -7.60
CA ALA A 1025 -80.43 7.20 -8.68
C ALA A 1025 -81.86 7.60 -8.24
N PRO A 1026 -82.26 8.88 -8.35
CA PRO A 1026 -83.63 9.31 -8.03
C PRO A 1026 -84.68 8.93 -9.09
N SER A 1027 -84.26 8.43 -10.25
CA SER A 1027 -85.13 7.94 -11.34
C SER A 1027 -84.36 7.02 -12.30
N PHE A 1028 -85.07 6.23 -13.10
CA PHE A 1028 -84.45 5.40 -14.15
C PHE A 1028 -83.73 6.24 -15.23
N THR A 1029 -84.19 7.46 -15.52
CA THR A 1029 -83.46 8.41 -16.38
C THR A 1029 -82.11 8.79 -15.75
N ALA A 1030 -82.09 9.10 -14.45
CA ALA A 1030 -80.85 9.43 -13.74
C ALA A 1030 -79.90 8.23 -13.63
N LEU A 1031 -80.43 7.02 -13.41
CA LEU A 1031 -79.67 5.77 -13.44
C LEU A 1031 -78.98 5.58 -14.80
N THR A 1032 -79.72 5.73 -15.89
CA THR A 1032 -79.18 5.63 -17.25
C THR A 1032 -78.11 6.69 -17.51
N GLY A 1033 -78.29 7.91 -16.98
CA GLY A 1033 -77.29 8.98 -17.00
C GLY A 1033 -75.99 8.61 -16.29
N HIS A 1034 -76.07 8.11 -15.04
CA HIS A 1034 -74.90 7.68 -14.26
C HIS A 1034 -74.15 6.53 -14.95
N LEU A 1035 -74.87 5.54 -15.51
CA LEU A 1035 -74.27 4.44 -16.26
C LEU A 1035 -73.60 4.94 -17.55
N ARG A 1036 -74.25 5.83 -18.30
CA ARG A 1036 -73.69 6.45 -19.52
C ARG A 1036 -72.39 7.22 -19.25
N GLU A 1037 -72.33 8.03 -18.19
CA GLU A 1037 -71.12 8.75 -17.80
C GLU A 1037 -69.96 7.80 -17.46
N MET A 1038 -70.26 6.69 -16.77
CA MET A 1038 -69.28 5.64 -16.46
C MET A 1038 -68.81 4.87 -17.70
N ILE A 1039 -69.70 4.58 -18.66
CA ILE A 1039 -69.33 3.94 -19.93
C ILE A 1039 -68.42 4.86 -20.75
N VAL A 1040 -68.79 6.14 -20.92
CA VAL A 1040 -68.01 7.13 -21.69
C VAL A 1040 -66.64 7.38 -21.08
N THR A 1041 -66.49 7.32 -19.75
CA THR A 1041 -65.18 7.45 -19.09
C THR A 1041 -64.30 6.18 -19.14
N ARG A 1042 -64.85 5.04 -19.59
CA ARG A 1042 -64.15 3.74 -19.70
C ARG A 1042 -64.05 3.19 -21.14
N THR A 1043 -64.54 3.94 -22.12
CA THR A 1043 -64.54 3.61 -23.55
C THR A 1043 -64.15 4.84 -24.38
N SER A 1044 -64.07 4.71 -25.70
CA SER A 1044 -63.73 5.78 -26.66
C SER A 1044 -64.55 5.60 -27.93
N GLY A 1045 -65.25 6.66 -28.35
CA GLY A 1045 -65.94 6.71 -29.66
C GLY A 1045 -67.13 5.75 -29.85
N LEU A 1046 -67.81 5.30 -28.79
CA LEU A 1046 -69.04 4.50 -28.91
C LEU A 1046 -70.26 5.37 -29.26
N ALA A 1047 -71.15 4.84 -30.10
CA ALA A 1047 -72.46 5.44 -30.41
C ALA A 1047 -73.46 5.27 -29.26
N GLU A 1048 -74.49 6.12 -29.20
CA GLU A 1048 -75.50 6.10 -28.12
C GLU A 1048 -76.26 4.78 -28.03
N ASP A 1049 -76.59 4.19 -29.18
CA ASP A 1049 -77.23 2.90 -29.32
C ASP A 1049 -76.36 1.76 -28.75
N ALA A 1050 -75.03 1.83 -28.91
CA ALA A 1050 -74.10 0.91 -28.26
C ALA A 1050 -74.01 1.15 -26.74
N ILE A 1051 -74.01 2.41 -26.29
CA ILE A 1051 -74.03 2.76 -24.86
C ILE A 1051 -75.31 2.24 -24.20
N LEU A 1052 -76.46 2.35 -24.86
CA LEU A 1052 -77.75 1.86 -24.34
C LEU A 1052 -77.79 0.33 -24.26
N ALA A 1053 -77.23 -0.37 -25.26
CA ALA A 1053 -77.05 -1.83 -25.23
C ALA A 1053 -76.12 -2.27 -24.08
N ILE A 1054 -75.05 -1.52 -23.79
CA ILE A 1054 -74.20 -1.75 -22.63
C ILE A 1054 -74.98 -1.56 -21.33
N CYS A 1055 -75.74 -0.46 -21.17
CA CYS A 1055 -76.60 -0.26 -19.99
C CYS A 1055 -77.57 -1.43 -19.77
N GLN A 1056 -78.15 -1.98 -20.85
CA GLN A 1056 -79.01 -3.15 -20.78
C GLN A 1056 -78.25 -4.40 -20.28
N CYS A 1057 -77.03 -4.64 -20.76
CA CYS A 1057 -76.16 -5.72 -20.27
C CYS A 1057 -75.84 -5.56 -18.77
N LEU A 1058 -75.40 -4.38 -18.33
CA LEU A 1058 -75.03 -4.12 -16.93
C LEU A 1058 -76.19 -4.37 -15.96
N LEU A 1059 -77.39 -3.89 -16.31
CA LEU A 1059 -78.58 -4.07 -15.48
C LEU A 1059 -79.15 -5.51 -15.59
N LYS A 1060 -78.97 -6.18 -16.72
CA LYS A 1060 -79.31 -7.60 -16.87
C LYS A 1060 -78.40 -8.47 -16.01
N ASP A 1061 -77.12 -8.15 -15.88
CA ASP A 1061 -76.21 -8.90 -15.01
C ASP A 1061 -76.56 -8.68 -13.53
N TYR A 1062 -76.78 -7.43 -13.13
CA TYR A 1062 -77.27 -7.08 -11.79
C TYR A 1062 -78.58 -7.81 -11.41
N SER A 1063 -79.48 -8.04 -12.38
CA SER A 1063 -80.73 -8.79 -12.15
C SER A 1063 -80.55 -10.23 -11.68
N LYS A 1064 -79.35 -10.82 -11.83
CA LYS A 1064 -79.05 -12.19 -11.39
C LYS A 1064 -78.88 -12.32 -9.86
N GLN A 1065 -78.63 -11.22 -9.14
CA GLN A 1065 -78.25 -11.30 -7.72
C GLN A 1065 -79.46 -11.51 -6.78
N GLY A 1066 -80.70 -11.32 -7.24
CA GLY A 1066 -81.92 -11.51 -6.43
C GLY A 1066 -83.21 -11.11 -7.16
N GLU A 1067 -84.38 -11.49 -6.62
CA GLU A 1067 -85.69 -11.20 -7.21
C GLU A 1067 -85.98 -9.69 -7.28
N ASP A 1068 -85.68 -8.92 -6.22
CA ASP A 1068 -85.82 -7.46 -6.20
C ASP A 1068 -85.03 -6.78 -7.35
N ASN A 1069 -83.84 -7.30 -7.67
CA ASN A 1069 -83.01 -6.78 -8.76
C ASN A 1069 -83.62 -7.05 -10.14
N LEU A 1070 -84.37 -8.15 -10.28
CA LEU A 1070 -85.08 -8.49 -11.52
C LEU A 1070 -86.26 -7.54 -11.76
N GLU A 1071 -86.97 -7.13 -10.71
CA GLU A 1071 -88.01 -6.09 -10.81
C GLU A 1071 -87.41 -4.74 -11.23
N ILE A 1072 -86.27 -4.34 -10.65
CA ILE A 1072 -85.56 -3.11 -11.03
C ILE A 1072 -85.15 -3.13 -12.52
N TYR A 1073 -84.61 -4.24 -13.02
CA TYR A 1073 -84.26 -4.39 -14.43
C TYR A 1073 -85.50 -4.35 -15.35
N ALA A 1074 -86.59 -5.02 -14.97
CA ALA A 1074 -87.84 -5.02 -15.73
C ALA A 1074 -88.47 -3.61 -15.81
N ALA A 1075 -88.49 -2.89 -14.69
CA ALA A 1075 -89.01 -1.52 -14.62
C ALA A 1075 -88.15 -0.52 -15.40
N TRP A 1076 -86.81 -0.60 -15.29
CA TRP A 1076 -85.90 0.21 -16.12
C TRP A 1076 -86.11 -0.07 -17.61
N LYS A 1077 -86.22 -1.35 -17.99
CA LYS A 1077 -86.44 -1.75 -19.38
C LYS A 1077 -87.76 -1.17 -19.93
N MET A 1078 -88.85 -1.27 -19.17
CA MET A 1078 -90.13 -0.66 -19.55
C MET A 1078 -90.03 0.87 -19.68
N GLU A 1079 -89.31 1.56 -18.80
CA GLU A 1079 -89.11 3.02 -18.92
C GLU A 1079 -88.36 3.40 -20.21
N VAL A 1080 -87.30 2.66 -20.54
CA VAL A 1080 -86.50 2.87 -21.76
C VAL A 1080 -87.31 2.55 -23.03
N GLU A 1081 -88.09 1.47 -23.02
CA GLU A 1081 -88.97 1.11 -24.14
C GLU A 1081 -90.12 2.12 -24.32
N ASN A 1082 -90.67 2.67 -23.23
CA ASN A 1082 -91.74 3.69 -23.28
C ASN A 1082 -91.23 5.12 -23.57
N GLY A 1083 -89.94 5.38 -23.37
CA GLY A 1083 -89.29 6.67 -23.67
C GLY A 1083 -88.96 6.89 -25.15
N GLY A 1084 -89.06 5.85 -25.99
CA GLY A 1084 -88.73 5.89 -27.42
C GLY A 1084 -89.91 6.29 -28.31
N VAL A 1085 -90.11 7.58 -28.55
CA VAL A 1085 -91.03 8.04 -29.62
C VAL A 1085 -90.32 7.99 -30.97
N LEU A 1086 -90.47 6.87 -31.69
CA LEU A 1086 -91.04 6.85 -33.04
C LEU A 1086 -91.35 5.41 -33.50
N ARG A 1087 -92.30 5.32 -34.43
CA ARG A 1087 -92.73 4.09 -35.12
C ARG A 1087 -91.71 3.62 -36.15
#